data_AF-A0A8K9XLK5-F1
#
_entry.id   AF-A0A8K9XLK5-F1
#
_cell.length_a   1.000
_cell.length_b   1.000
_cell.length_c   1.000
_cell.angle_alpha   90.00
_cell.angle_beta   90.00
_cell.angle_gamma   90.00
#
_symmetry.space_group_name_H-M   'P 1'
#
loop_
_entity.id
_entity.type
_entity.pdbx_description
1 polymer ?
#
loop_
_entity_poly.entity_id
_entity_poly.type
_entity_poly.pdbx_seq_one_letter_code
_entity_poly.pdbx_strand_id
1 'polypeptide(L)'
;LSLSLSLSLSLSLSKLCGTNYPVCISFIVVNEFCERFSYYGMKAVLTLYFINYLHWNQNLSTAVYHAFSSLCYFTPILGALIADSWLGKFKTIVYLSVFYVLGHVVKSVGAIPSVGDSTIHIALSMVGLILIAFGTGGIKPCVAAFGGDQFDEEHTNERRKFFSIFYMSINAGSVLSTVITPILRGNVQCFGGDCYALAFGVPAILMVIALVVFISGSGMYKKSPPEGNVLLDVCRCLGVSHSPLSTSMTAPRKHWLDWAEEKYPKRLIHEIKMVLRVLVLFIPLPMFWALFDQQGSRWTLQATRMNMAFMLNALLILMFVPIFDVVVYPLIGLCRINLTPLKKMAVGMIFAALAFGAATLVEVNVMKTVVEPAPRGQCLLQVYNLADSDVKLSIPGSNLFSQPIKSYEDPQAYQHLELGGHNKTITVGINHNGHFHECRETFTEQKAYSLVLHSKTSGIVCQLVSLKFKYCSNRFINTRSEAVNVTMAGVDFYIPADYGISPNKSANNVHIAWQIPQYALMTAGEVMFSIPGIEFSYSQAPANMKSLLQAGWLLTVAFGNVIVLIVAEGAGLDQWMEFLLFAGLLVAVCIIFSIMAYFYTYVDPGELDKLFPDKTVNEDEDDLKKDQTDDTMYLNSIEKSTNM
;
A
#
# COMPACT_ATOMS: atom_id res chain seq x y z
N LEU A 1 -29.11 -25.66 32.98
CA LEU A 1 -29.29 -25.51 31.52
C LEU A 1 -30.30 -24.40 31.15
N SER A 2 -31.47 -24.33 31.80
CA SER A 2 -32.46 -23.27 31.54
C SER A 2 -31.99 -21.86 31.91
N LEU A 3 -31.29 -21.71 33.04
CA LEU A 3 -30.78 -20.41 33.50
C LEU A 3 -29.62 -19.85 32.64
N SER A 4 -28.78 -20.73 32.08
CA SER A 4 -27.71 -20.34 31.15
C SER A 4 -28.25 -19.95 29.78
N LEU A 5 -29.34 -20.60 29.34
CA LEU A 5 -30.03 -20.27 28.08
C LEU A 5 -30.78 -18.94 28.18
N SER A 6 -31.42 -18.66 29.32
CA SER A 6 -32.11 -17.39 29.56
C SER A 6 -31.14 -16.21 29.71
N LEU A 7 -29.97 -16.43 30.34
CA LEU A 7 -28.93 -15.40 30.43
C LEU A 7 -28.33 -15.11 29.05
N SER A 8 -28.04 -16.14 28.24
CA SER A 8 -27.53 -15.97 26.88
C SER A 8 -28.55 -15.28 25.96
N LEU A 9 -29.86 -15.57 26.12
CA LEU A 9 -30.91 -14.86 25.38
C LEU A 9 -31.01 -13.38 25.80
N SER A 10 -30.91 -13.08 27.11
CA SER A 10 -31.00 -11.70 27.60
C SER A 10 -29.80 -10.82 27.17
N LEU A 11 -28.60 -11.42 27.06
CA LEU A 11 -27.41 -10.74 26.54
C LEU A 11 -27.46 -10.59 25.02
N SER A 12 -27.98 -11.60 24.29
CA SER A 12 -28.15 -11.58 22.84
C SER A 12 -29.03 -10.43 22.33
N LEU A 13 -29.94 -9.91 23.17
CA LEU A 13 -30.89 -8.85 22.84
C LEU A 13 -30.58 -7.51 23.53
N SER A 14 -29.42 -7.38 24.17
CA SER A 14 -29.03 -6.10 24.79
C SER A 14 -28.85 -5.03 23.71
N LYS A 15 -29.82 -4.12 23.66
CA LYS A 15 -29.92 -2.97 22.76
C LYS A 15 -29.14 -1.79 23.35
N LEU A 16 -28.33 -1.09 22.55
CA LEU A 16 -27.60 0.10 23.03
C LEU A 16 -28.60 1.24 23.32
N CYS A 17 -28.76 1.63 24.59
CA CYS A 17 -29.55 2.80 25.02
C CYS A 17 -30.94 2.94 24.33
N GLY A 18 -31.72 1.85 24.24
CA GLY A 18 -33.07 1.88 23.65
C GLY A 18 -33.12 1.97 22.11
N THR A 19 -31.98 1.82 21.41
CA THR A 19 -31.93 1.75 19.94
C THR A 19 -31.91 0.30 19.45
N ASN A 20 -32.30 0.02 18.19
CA ASN A 20 -32.19 -1.31 17.58
C ASN A 20 -30.73 -1.71 17.23
N TYR A 21 -29.73 -1.04 17.82
CA TYR A 21 -28.33 -1.28 17.57
C TYR A 21 -27.78 -2.36 18.53
N PRO A 22 -27.32 -3.52 18.03
CA PRO A 22 -26.84 -4.60 18.89
C PRO A 22 -25.55 -4.21 19.61
N VAL A 23 -25.45 -4.51 20.92
CA VAL A 23 -24.22 -4.28 21.70
C VAL A 23 -23.03 -5.09 21.17
N CYS A 24 -23.27 -6.23 20.53
CA CYS A 24 -22.20 -7.04 19.94
C CYS A 24 -21.38 -6.27 18.87
N ILE A 25 -21.94 -5.25 18.24
CA ILE A 25 -21.27 -4.44 17.22
C ILE A 25 -20.05 -3.68 17.77
N SER A 26 -20.08 -3.22 19.03
CA SER A 26 -18.94 -2.48 19.59
C SER A 26 -17.67 -3.32 19.60
N PHE A 27 -17.79 -4.63 19.82
CA PHE A 27 -16.65 -5.56 19.78
C PHE A 27 -16.07 -5.68 18.37
N ILE A 28 -16.93 -5.70 17.34
CA ILE A 28 -16.50 -5.78 15.93
C ILE A 28 -15.80 -4.49 15.50
N VAL A 29 -16.34 -3.33 15.88
CA VAL A 29 -15.75 -2.01 15.56
C VAL A 29 -14.39 -1.82 16.25
N VAL A 30 -14.25 -2.20 17.53
CA VAL A 30 -12.97 -2.14 18.24
C VAL A 30 -11.96 -3.12 17.63
N ASN A 31 -12.39 -4.35 17.30
CA ASN A 31 -11.56 -5.31 16.57
C ASN A 31 -11.04 -4.71 15.25
N GLU A 32 -11.93 -4.10 14.45
CA GLU A 32 -11.54 -3.48 13.17
C GLU A 32 -10.56 -2.33 13.37
N PHE A 33 -10.80 -1.44 14.34
CA PHE A 33 -9.88 -0.35 14.65
C PHE A 33 -8.47 -0.86 15.00
N CYS A 34 -8.38 -1.83 15.91
CA CYS A 34 -7.11 -2.39 16.37
C CYS A 34 -6.37 -3.16 15.26
N GLU A 35 -7.10 -3.94 14.45
CA GLU A 35 -6.53 -4.64 13.28
C GLU A 35 -5.97 -3.64 12.27
N ARG A 36 -6.73 -2.59 11.95
CA ARG A 36 -6.31 -1.57 10.97
C ARG A 36 -5.11 -0.78 11.46
N PHE A 37 -5.09 -0.43 12.75
CA PHE A 37 -3.90 0.16 13.36
C PHE A 37 -2.69 -0.76 13.20
N SER A 38 -2.85 -2.05 13.51
CA SER A 38 -1.76 -3.02 13.45
C SER A 38 -1.19 -3.16 12.04
N TYR A 39 -2.08 -3.31 11.04
CA TYR A 39 -1.70 -3.46 9.63
C TYR A 39 -0.96 -2.22 9.10
N TYR A 40 -1.58 -1.05 9.17
CA TYR A 40 -1.01 0.17 8.59
C TYR A 40 0.23 0.66 9.36
N GLY A 41 0.25 0.52 10.69
CA GLY A 41 1.39 0.87 11.52
C GLY A 41 2.64 0.06 11.19
N MET A 42 2.49 -1.27 11.08
CA MET A 42 3.58 -2.14 10.67
C MET A 42 4.05 -1.82 9.24
N LYS A 43 3.11 -1.66 8.29
CA LYS A 43 3.41 -1.35 6.88
C LYS A 43 4.19 -0.03 6.75
N ALA A 44 3.87 0.99 7.54
CA ALA A 44 4.48 2.33 7.48
C ALA A 44 5.98 2.37 7.77
N VAL A 45 6.50 1.44 8.58
CA VAL A 45 7.93 1.39 8.94
C VAL A 45 8.67 0.23 8.26
N LEU A 46 7.97 -0.60 7.49
CA LEU A 46 8.49 -1.87 6.97
C LEU A 46 9.66 -1.70 5.99
N THR A 47 9.53 -0.79 5.02
CA THR A 47 10.61 -0.51 4.05
C THR A 47 11.87 0.02 4.74
N LEU A 48 11.71 0.86 5.77
CA LEU A 48 12.83 1.40 6.54
C LEU A 48 13.49 0.34 7.41
N TYR A 49 12.72 -0.62 7.92
CA TYR A 49 13.27 -1.77 8.62
C TYR A 49 14.17 -2.62 7.69
N PHE A 50 13.73 -2.91 6.46
CA PHE A 50 14.54 -3.68 5.51
C PHE A 50 15.89 -3.02 5.20
N ILE A 51 15.90 -1.70 5.04
CA ILE A 51 17.12 -0.95 4.70
C ILE A 51 18.01 -0.74 5.92
N ASN A 52 17.44 -0.25 7.02
CA ASN A 52 18.24 0.19 8.15
C ASN A 52 18.62 -0.94 9.11
N TYR A 53 17.80 -1.99 9.20
CA TYR A 53 17.99 -3.09 10.13
C TYR A 53 18.47 -4.37 9.42
N LEU A 54 17.83 -4.77 8.31
CA LEU A 54 18.29 -5.95 7.53
C LEU A 54 19.40 -5.62 6.53
N HIS A 55 19.74 -4.34 6.35
CA HIS A 55 20.79 -3.88 5.43
C HIS A 55 20.58 -4.32 3.97
N TRP A 56 19.33 -4.39 3.54
CA TRP A 56 18.98 -4.68 2.15
C TRP A 56 19.06 -3.42 1.29
N ASN A 57 19.30 -3.61 -0.01
CA ASN A 57 19.26 -2.51 -0.96
C ASN A 57 17.80 -2.03 -1.19
N GLN A 58 17.66 -0.88 -1.83
CA GLN A 58 16.34 -0.24 -2.04
C GLN A 58 15.40 -1.07 -2.93
N ASN A 59 15.93 -1.73 -3.96
CA ASN A 59 15.14 -2.52 -4.90
C ASN A 59 14.58 -3.77 -4.23
N LEU A 60 15.42 -4.55 -3.54
CA LEU A 60 15.02 -5.72 -2.77
C LEU A 60 14.00 -5.36 -1.68
N SER A 61 14.23 -4.25 -0.98
CA SER A 61 13.31 -3.76 0.06
C SER A 61 11.94 -3.39 -0.52
N THR A 62 11.92 -2.78 -1.71
CA THR A 62 10.69 -2.44 -2.45
C THR A 62 9.99 -3.71 -2.94
N ALA A 63 10.74 -4.64 -3.54
CA ALA A 63 10.22 -5.91 -4.03
C ALA A 63 9.57 -6.74 -2.92
N VAL A 64 10.23 -6.91 -1.77
CA VAL A 64 9.66 -7.69 -0.65
C VAL A 64 8.44 -6.99 -0.03
N TYR A 65 8.45 -5.66 0.07
CA TYR A 65 7.28 -4.90 0.53
C TYR A 65 6.05 -5.13 -0.38
N HIS A 66 6.24 -5.09 -1.70
CA HIS A 66 5.16 -5.31 -2.66
C HIS A 66 4.79 -6.78 -2.79
N ALA A 67 5.72 -7.73 -2.63
CA ALA A 67 5.40 -9.16 -2.53
C ALA A 67 4.48 -9.43 -1.33
N PHE A 68 4.82 -8.86 -0.17
CA PHE A 68 4.00 -8.93 1.03
C PHE A 68 2.61 -8.32 0.82
N SER A 69 2.54 -7.11 0.25
CA SER A 69 1.27 -6.42 -0.04
C SER A 69 0.42 -7.24 -1.03
N SER A 70 1.02 -7.77 -2.09
CA SER A 70 0.37 -8.65 -3.05
C SER A 70 -0.26 -9.87 -2.37
N LEU A 71 0.51 -10.56 -1.52
CA LEU A 71 0.02 -11.72 -0.78
C LEU A 71 -1.15 -11.37 0.16
N CYS A 72 -1.12 -10.21 0.82
CA CYS A 72 -2.23 -9.73 1.67
C CYS A 72 -3.53 -9.50 0.90
N TYR A 73 -3.45 -9.12 -0.38
CA TYR A 73 -4.61 -8.84 -1.22
C TYR A 73 -5.03 -10.02 -2.10
N PHE A 74 -4.18 -11.05 -2.22
CA PHE A 74 -4.48 -12.31 -2.90
C PHE A 74 -5.17 -13.34 -1.98
N THR A 75 -4.68 -13.46 -0.74
CA THR A 75 -5.22 -14.40 0.27
C THR A 75 -6.67 -14.19 0.73
N PRO A 76 -7.37 -13.04 0.52
CA PRO A 76 -8.81 -12.92 0.72
C PRO A 76 -9.63 -13.99 -0.01
N ILE A 77 -9.21 -14.43 -1.21
CA ILE A 77 -9.89 -15.51 -1.95
C ILE A 77 -9.89 -16.80 -1.12
N LEU A 78 -8.78 -17.12 -0.47
CA LEU A 78 -8.67 -18.30 0.40
C LEU A 78 -9.50 -18.13 1.67
N GLY A 79 -9.51 -16.93 2.26
CA GLY A 79 -10.31 -16.61 3.44
C GLY A 79 -11.81 -16.80 3.20
N ALA A 80 -12.32 -16.26 2.09
CA ALA A 80 -13.71 -16.42 1.68
C ALA A 80 -14.06 -17.90 1.45
N LEU A 81 -13.23 -18.63 0.69
CA LEU A 81 -13.42 -20.06 0.45
C LEU A 81 -13.52 -20.88 1.74
N ILE A 82 -12.65 -20.62 2.72
CA ILE A 82 -12.65 -21.32 4.00
C ILE A 82 -13.89 -20.97 4.83
N ALA A 83 -14.30 -19.69 4.85
CA ALA A 83 -15.47 -19.23 5.57
C ALA A 83 -16.77 -19.82 5.01
N ASP A 84 -16.94 -19.77 3.69
CA ASP A 84 -18.18 -20.16 3.03
C ASP A 84 -18.30 -21.69 2.92
N SER A 85 -17.19 -22.40 2.69
CA SER A 85 -17.24 -23.86 2.45
C SER A 85 -17.13 -24.73 3.69
N TRP A 86 -16.44 -24.29 4.75
CA TRP A 86 -16.00 -25.22 5.80
C TRP A 86 -16.20 -24.74 7.23
N LEU A 87 -15.73 -23.53 7.57
CA LEU A 87 -15.63 -23.11 8.97
C LEU A 87 -16.75 -22.14 9.41
N GLY A 88 -17.36 -21.42 8.48
CA GLY A 88 -18.22 -20.27 8.78
C GLY A 88 -17.40 -19.02 9.14
N LYS A 89 -17.97 -17.83 8.88
CA LYS A 89 -17.29 -16.53 9.03
C LYS A 89 -16.63 -16.35 10.41
N PHE A 90 -17.34 -16.65 11.50
CA PHE A 90 -16.84 -16.46 12.87
C PHE A 90 -15.56 -17.27 13.16
N LYS A 91 -15.56 -18.57 12.85
CA LYS A 91 -14.40 -19.44 13.12
C LYS A 91 -13.22 -19.08 12.22
N THR A 92 -13.48 -18.74 10.95
CA THR A 92 -12.45 -18.27 10.03
C THR A 92 -11.77 -17.01 10.55
N ILE A 93 -12.53 -16.01 11.03
CA ILE A 93 -11.97 -14.79 11.63
C ILE A 93 -11.08 -15.13 12.83
N VAL A 94 -11.54 -15.98 13.75
CA VAL A 94 -10.79 -16.34 14.95
C VAL A 94 -9.48 -17.07 14.60
N TYR A 95 -9.54 -18.12 13.79
CA TYR A 95 -8.35 -18.92 13.49
C TYR A 95 -7.32 -18.13 12.70
N LEU A 96 -7.73 -17.38 11.67
CA LEU A 96 -6.80 -16.57 10.90
C LEU A 96 -6.26 -15.38 11.69
N SER A 97 -7.01 -14.84 12.64
CA SER A 97 -6.50 -13.82 13.58
C SER A 97 -5.45 -14.38 14.53
N VAL A 98 -5.51 -15.67 14.91
CA VAL A 98 -4.44 -16.33 15.66
C VAL A 98 -3.16 -16.40 14.83
N PHE A 99 -3.24 -16.82 13.56
CA PHE A 99 -2.11 -16.77 12.63
C PHE A 99 -1.55 -15.35 12.50
N TYR A 100 -2.43 -14.36 12.46
CA TYR A 100 -2.06 -12.96 12.37
C TYR A 100 -1.26 -12.48 13.60
N VAL A 101 -1.76 -12.78 14.81
CA VAL A 101 -1.07 -12.50 16.07
C VAL A 101 0.31 -13.15 16.09
N LEU A 102 0.40 -14.44 15.74
CA LEU A 102 1.68 -15.16 15.69
C LEU A 102 2.66 -14.49 14.74
N GLY A 103 2.21 -14.08 13.55
CA GLY A 103 3.04 -13.37 12.59
C GLY A 103 3.60 -12.06 13.13
N HIS A 104 2.77 -11.27 13.82
CA HIS A 104 3.21 -10.03 14.48
C HIS A 104 4.20 -10.26 15.62
N VAL A 105 3.97 -11.28 16.46
CA VAL A 105 4.89 -11.65 17.54
C VAL A 105 6.23 -12.08 16.97
N VAL A 106 6.24 -12.98 15.99
CA VAL A 106 7.46 -13.45 15.31
C VAL A 106 8.20 -12.27 14.67
N LYS A 107 7.48 -11.35 14.01
CA LYS A 107 8.07 -10.16 13.39
C LYS A 107 8.70 -9.20 14.41
N SER A 108 8.04 -8.98 15.55
CA SER A 108 8.54 -8.12 16.64
C SER A 108 9.77 -8.73 17.30
N VAL A 109 9.74 -10.04 17.60
CA VAL A 109 10.89 -10.78 18.15
C VAL A 109 12.07 -10.75 17.18
N GLY A 110 11.83 -10.92 15.87
CA GLY A 110 12.86 -10.85 14.85
C GLY A 110 13.53 -9.47 14.73
N ALA A 111 12.94 -8.41 15.29
CA ALA A 111 13.49 -7.06 15.32
C ALA A 111 14.26 -6.73 16.62
N ILE A 112 14.46 -7.71 17.52
CA ILE A 112 15.28 -7.57 18.72
C ILE A 112 16.73 -7.93 18.39
N PRO A 113 17.72 -7.02 18.54
CA PRO A 113 19.11 -7.27 18.12
C PRO A 113 19.81 -8.46 18.77
N SER A 114 19.36 -8.90 19.95
CA SER A 114 19.96 -10.04 20.65
C SER A 114 19.46 -11.41 20.17
N VAL A 115 18.50 -11.46 19.25
CA VAL A 115 17.85 -12.70 18.81
C VAL A 115 18.55 -13.26 17.55
N GLY A 116 19.65 -13.98 17.76
CA GLY A 116 20.35 -14.70 16.70
C GLY A 116 21.27 -13.83 15.85
N ASP A 117 21.65 -14.37 14.69
CA ASP A 117 22.46 -13.68 13.69
C ASP A 117 21.59 -13.02 12.60
N SER A 118 22.24 -12.42 11.60
CA SER A 118 21.55 -11.80 10.45
C SER A 118 20.62 -12.79 9.73
N THR A 119 21.01 -14.06 9.62
CA THR A 119 20.20 -15.11 8.98
C THR A 119 18.90 -15.35 9.74
N ILE A 120 18.98 -15.42 11.06
CA ILE A 120 17.81 -15.60 11.94
C ILE A 120 16.87 -14.39 11.86
N HIS A 121 17.41 -13.16 11.86
CA HIS A 121 16.58 -11.95 11.69
C HIS A 121 15.82 -11.94 10.36
N ILE A 122 16.48 -12.35 9.27
CA ILE A 122 15.83 -12.45 7.95
C ILE A 122 14.75 -13.54 7.98
N ALA A 123 15.06 -14.73 8.48
CA ALA A 123 14.13 -15.86 8.53
C ALA A 123 12.88 -15.52 9.36
N LEU A 124 13.05 -15.01 10.58
CA LEU A 124 11.94 -14.57 11.43
C LEU A 124 11.14 -13.45 10.76
N SER A 125 11.80 -12.51 10.09
CA SER A 125 11.09 -11.44 9.38
C SER A 125 10.25 -11.98 8.22
N MET A 126 10.75 -12.92 7.42
CA MET A 126 9.99 -13.49 6.28
C MET A 126 8.84 -14.37 6.76
N VAL A 127 9.08 -15.23 7.75
CA VAL A 127 8.03 -16.07 8.35
C VAL A 127 6.94 -15.19 8.96
N GLY A 128 7.32 -14.14 9.70
CA GLY A 128 6.38 -13.19 10.29
C GLY A 128 5.51 -12.49 9.24
N LEU A 129 6.10 -12.03 8.13
CA LEU A 129 5.35 -11.37 7.04
C LEU A 129 4.39 -12.32 6.31
N ILE A 130 4.79 -13.57 6.07
CA ILE A 130 3.91 -14.57 5.46
C ILE A 130 2.71 -14.85 6.38
N LEU A 131 2.96 -15.10 7.67
CA LEU A 131 1.90 -15.33 8.65
C LEU A 131 0.94 -14.14 8.75
N ILE A 132 1.48 -12.91 8.77
CA ILE A 132 0.68 -11.68 8.74
C ILE A 132 -0.17 -11.62 7.47
N ALA A 133 0.41 -11.90 6.30
CA ALA A 133 -0.29 -11.79 5.02
C ALA A 133 -1.49 -12.75 4.94
N PHE A 134 -1.32 -14.00 5.34
CA PHE A 134 -2.43 -14.97 5.43
C PHE A 134 -3.47 -14.56 6.48
N GLY A 135 -3.02 -14.04 7.62
CA GLY A 135 -3.88 -13.55 8.70
C GLY A 135 -4.78 -12.39 8.24
N THR A 136 -4.19 -11.24 7.90
CA THR A 136 -4.95 -10.04 7.48
C THR A 136 -5.75 -10.30 6.21
N GLY A 137 -5.16 -10.98 5.22
CA GLY A 137 -5.82 -11.19 3.94
C GLY A 137 -7.03 -12.09 4.08
N GLY A 138 -6.91 -13.20 4.81
CA GLY A 138 -8.02 -14.13 4.93
C GLY A 138 -9.16 -13.65 5.85
N ILE A 139 -8.93 -12.72 6.78
CA ILE A 139 -10.03 -12.11 7.56
C ILE A 139 -10.77 -10.98 6.83
N LYS A 140 -10.11 -10.26 5.90
CA LYS A 140 -10.68 -9.12 5.15
C LYS A 140 -12.09 -9.36 4.58
N PRO A 141 -12.38 -10.46 3.87
CA PRO A 141 -13.72 -10.66 3.30
C PRO A 141 -14.78 -11.04 4.35
N CYS A 142 -14.35 -11.47 5.53
CA CYS A 142 -15.24 -12.05 6.54
C CYS A 142 -15.75 -11.00 7.55
N VAL A 143 -14.90 -10.09 8.02
CA VAL A 143 -15.23 -9.21 9.17
C VAL A 143 -16.38 -8.24 8.87
N ALA A 144 -16.32 -7.54 7.73
CA ALA A 144 -17.36 -6.60 7.34
C ALA A 144 -18.70 -7.31 7.07
N ALA A 145 -18.66 -8.48 6.42
CA ALA A 145 -19.85 -9.30 6.18
C ALA A 145 -20.44 -9.80 7.51
N PHE A 146 -19.60 -10.33 8.40
CA PHE A 146 -20.02 -10.82 9.72
C PHE A 146 -20.66 -9.71 10.58
N GLY A 147 -20.13 -8.49 10.53
CA GLY A 147 -20.74 -7.34 11.20
C GLY A 147 -22.10 -6.93 10.61
N GLY A 148 -22.25 -7.01 9.29
CA GLY A 148 -23.52 -6.79 8.61
C GLY A 148 -24.58 -7.83 8.99
N ASP A 149 -24.19 -9.09 9.18
CA ASP A 149 -25.06 -10.21 9.55
C ASP A 149 -25.65 -10.09 10.97
N GLN A 150 -25.16 -9.16 11.80
CA GLN A 150 -25.66 -8.96 13.17
C GLN A 150 -26.97 -8.16 13.21
N PHE A 151 -27.37 -7.55 12.10
CA PHE A 151 -28.63 -6.82 11.97
C PHE A 151 -29.66 -7.70 11.26
N ASP A 152 -30.91 -7.65 11.72
CA ASP A 152 -32.02 -8.27 11.00
C ASP A 152 -32.35 -7.49 9.71
N GLU A 153 -32.97 -8.16 8.74
CA GLU A 153 -33.16 -7.62 7.38
C GLU A 153 -33.98 -6.33 7.36
N GLU A 154 -34.92 -6.18 8.29
CA GLU A 154 -35.78 -5.01 8.45
C GLU A 154 -35.02 -3.75 8.93
N HIS A 155 -33.89 -3.92 9.63
CA HIS A 155 -33.13 -2.83 10.26
C HIS A 155 -32.08 -2.22 9.31
N THR A 156 -32.52 -1.85 8.11
CA THR A 156 -31.66 -1.35 7.03
C THR A 156 -30.94 -0.04 7.36
N ASN A 157 -31.56 0.84 8.15
CA ASN A 157 -30.99 2.13 8.55
C ASN A 157 -29.85 1.97 9.56
N GLU A 158 -30.01 1.11 10.55
CA GLU A 158 -29.02 0.77 11.57
C GLU A 158 -27.82 0.07 10.94
N ARG A 159 -28.07 -0.88 10.03
CA ARG A 159 -27.02 -1.55 9.25
C ARG A 159 -26.20 -0.55 8.41
N ARG A 160 -26.85 0.44 7.79
CA ARG A 160 -26.15 1.52 7.07
C ARG A 160 -25.26 2.35 8.00
N LYS A 161 -25.78 2.73 9.17
CA LYS A 161 -24.99 3.45 10.19
C LYS A 161 -23.78 2.64 10.66
N PHE A 162 -23.92 1.32 10.82
CA PHE A 162 -22.79 0.44 11.12
C PHE A 162 -21.68 0.55 10.07
N PHE A 163 -22.00 0.42 8.78
CA PHE A 163 -20.97 0.54 7.74
C PHE A 163 -20.27 1.90 7.73
N SER A 164 -20.98 2.99 8.06
CA SER A 164 -20.36 4.31 8.22
C SER A 164 -19.40 4.36 9.43
N ILE A 165 -19.78 3.81 10.59
CA ILE A 165 -18.91 3.73 11.78
C ILE A 165 -17.71 2.83 11.51
N PHE A 166 -17.92 1.71 10.83
CA PHE A 166 -16.88 0.78 10.41
C PHE A 166 -15.86 1.50 9.51
N TYR A 167 -16.32 2.23 8.50
CA TYR A 167 -15.45 3.05 7.65
C TYR A 167 -14.66 4.12 8.45
N MET A 168 -15.30 4.77 9.41
CA MET A 168 -14.63 5.73 10.30
C MET A 168 -13.53 5.06 11.13
N SER A 169 -13.78 3.86 11.67
CA SER A 169 -12.77 3.12 12.45
C SER A 169 -11.56 2.70 11.61
N ILE A 170 -11.76 2.32 10.35
CA ILE A 170 -10.66 1.99 9.42
C ILE A 170 -9.75 3.19 9.22
N ASN A 171 -10.33 4.34 8.88
CA ASN A 171 -9.55 5.54 8.63
C ASN A 171 -8.87 6.06 9.90
N ALA A 172 -9.56 6.04 11.05
CA ALA A 172 -8.98 6.42 12.33
C ALA A 172 -7.77 5.54 12.71
N GLY A 173 -7.89 4.22 12.56
CA GLY A 173 -6.80 3.27 12.81
C GLY A 173 -5.60 3.51 11.88
N SER A 174 -5.86 3.74 10.58
CA SER A 174 -4.82 4.06 9.59
C SER A 174 -4.08 5.36 9.90
N VAL A 175 -4.80 6.45 10.20
CA VAL A 175 -4.21 7.74 10.58
C VAL A 175 -3.35 7.63 11.82
N LEU A 176 -3.91 7.08 12.90
CA LEU A 176 -3.21 7.01 14.17
C LEU A 176 -1.96 6.12 14.07
N SER A 177 -2.05 5.00 13.37
CA SER A 177 -0.91 4.09 13.24
C SER A 177 0.20 4.63 12.34
N THR A 178 -0.14 5.32 11.24
CA THR A 178 0.85 5.95 10.35
C THR A 178 1.57 7.11 11.04
N VAL A 179 0.96 7.77 12.03
CA VAL A 179 1.63 8.79 12.85
C VAL A 179 2.41 8.17 14.00
N ILE A 180 1.77 7.33 14.82
CA ILE A 180 2.32 6.86 16.10
C ILE A 180 3.48 5.87 15.88
N THR A 181 3.35 4.92 14.95
CA THR A 181 4.36 3.85 14.81
C THR A 181 5.72 4.37 14.34
N PRO A 182 5.83 5.27 13.34
CA PRO A 182 7.11 5.90 13.01
C PRO A 182 7.70 6.75 14.13
N ILE A 183 6.87 7.43 14.94
CA ILE A 183 7.31 8.18 16.12
C ILE A 183 7.92 7.22 17.16
N LEU A 184 7.24 6.10 17.45
CA LEU A 184 7.75 5.08 18.37
C LEU A 184 9.08 4.50 17.89
N ARG A 185 9.26 4.33 16.57
CA ARG A 185 10.52 3.84 16.00
C ARG A 185 11.67 4.84 16.14
N GLY A 186 11.44 6.12 15.87
CA GLY A 186 12.51 7.13 15.79
C GLY A 186 12.79 7.88 17.10
N ASN A 187 11.75 8.18 17.89
CA ASN A 187 11.89 9.00 19.10
C ASN A 187 12.24 8.16 20.34
N VAL A 188 11.94 6.86 20.32
CA VAL A 188 12.33 5.94 21.40
C VAL A 188 13.59 5.21 20.96
N GLN A 189 14.64 5.34 21.76
CA GLN A 189 15.89 4.62 21.54
C GLN A 189 15.86 3.29 22.30
N CYS A 190 16.07 2.19 21.62
CA CYS A 190 16.18 0.85 22.22
C CYS A 190 17.45 0.17 21.70
N PHE A 191 18.12 -0.59 22.56
CA PHE A 191 19.29 -1.39 22.16
C PHE A 191 20.40 -0.56 21.45
N GLY A 192 20.51 0.74 21.75
CA GLY A 192 21.52 1.63 21.17
C GLY A 192 21.15 2.30 19.84
N GLY A 193 19.89 2.23 19.37
CA GLY A 193 19.44 2.91 18.15
C GLY A 193 17.91 2.99 18.00
N ASP A 194 17.43 3.20 16.76
CA ASP A 194 16.01 3.21 16.38
C ASP A 194 15.29 1.92 16.85
N CYS A 195 14.15 2.08 17.52
CA CYS A 195 13.45 0.98 18.19
C CYS A 195 12.42 0.27 17.29
N TYR A 196 12.89 -0.56 16.36
CA TYR A 196 12.01 -1.37 15.50
C TYR A 196 11.22 -2.44 16.27
N ALA A 197 11.81 -3.03 17.32
CA ALA A 197 11.13 -4.03 18.16
C ALA A 197 9.83 -3.48 18.78
N LEU A 198 9.86 -2.24 19.30
CA LEU A 198 8.68 -1.56 19.84
C LEU A 198 7.70 -1.16 18.73
N ALA A 199 8.21 -0.65 17.61
CA ALA A 199 7.39 -0.25 16.47
C ALA A 199 6.59 -1.42 15.88
N PHE A 200 7.11 -2.66 15.94
CA PHE A 200 6.35 -3.87 15.59
C PHE A 200 5.62 -4.51 16.76
N GLY A 201 6.08 -4.29 17.99
CA GLY A 201 5.49 -4.83 19.21
C GLY A 201 4.15 -4.18 19.57
N VAL A 202 4.00 -2.87 19.38
CA VAL A 202 2.72 -2.18 19.61
C VAL A 202 1.61 -2.69 18.69
N PRO A 203 1.81 -2.80 17.36
CA PRO A 203 0.92 -3.53 16.47
C PRO A 203 0.60 -4.95 16.97
N ALA A 204 1.60 -5.72 17.41
CA ALA A 204 1.37 -7.08 17.92
C ALA A 204 0.43 -7.11 19.13
N ILE A 205 0.63 -6.22 20.10
CA ILE A 205 -0.23 -6.09 21.29
C ILE A 205 -1.65 -5.69 20.88
N LEU A 206 -1.79 -4.72 19.97
CA LEU A 206 -3.11 -4.30 19.48
C LEU A 206 -3.84 -5.40 18.72
N MET A 207 -3.12 -6.23 17.95
CA MET A 207 -3.72 -7.39 17.30
C MET A 207 -4.17 -8.47 18.30
N VAL A 208 -3.42 -8.68 19.39
CA VAL A 208 -3.88 -9.54 20.51
C VAL A 208 -5.15 -8.98 21.14
N ILE A 209 -5.19 -7.68 21.40
CA ILE A 209 -6.38 -6.99 21.94
C ILE A 209 -7.56 -7.16 20.97
N ALA A 210 -7.36 -6.96 19.66
CA ALA A 210 -8.39 -7.15 18.65
C ALA A 210 -9.02 -8.56 18.74
N LEU A 211 -8.17 -9.59 18.79
CA LEU A 211 -8.61 -10.98 18.90
C LEU A 211 -9.37 -11.25 20.20
N VAL A 212 -8.85 -10.79 21.35
CA VAL A 212 -9.49 -10.99 22.66
C VAL A 212 -10.85 -10.29 22.71
N VAL A 213 -10.92 -9.05 22.24
CA VAL A 213 -12.17 -8.28 22.17
C VAL A 213 -13.18 -9.00 21.26
N PHE A 214 -12.76 -9.43 20.07
CA PHE A 214 -13.64 -10.14 19.15
C PHE A 214 -14.20 -11.43 19.78
N ILE A 215 -13.35 -12.25 20.40
CA ILE A 215 -13.77 -13.50 21.07
C ILE A 215 -14.68 -13.23 22.28
N SER A 216 -14.45 -12.15 23.03
CA SER A 216 -15.26 -11.81 24.20
C SER A 216 -16.74 -11.55 23.83
N GLY A 217 -17.01 -11.03 22.63
CA GLY A 217 -18.36 -10.87 22.09
C GLY A 217 -19.01 -12.15 21.57
N SER A 218 -18.31 -13.30 21.61
CA SER A 218 -18.75 -14.55 20.96
C SER A 218 -20.09 -15.10 21.44
N GLY A 219 -20.49 -14.81 22.69
CA GLY A 219 -21.80 -15.21 23.23
C GLY A 219 -22.96 -14.37 22.70
N MET A 220 -22.70 -13.22 22.07
CA MET A 220 -23.70 -12.25 21.62
C MET A 220 -23.85 -12.20 20.10
N TYR A 221 -22.97 -12.88 19.34
CA TYR A 221 -23.03 -12.84 17.89
C TYR A 221 -24.06 -13.81 17.31
N LYS A 222 -24.77 -13.36 16.28
CA LYS A 222 -25.50 -14.20 15.34
C LYS A 222 -24.49 -14.91 14.43
N LYS A 223 -24.44 -16.24 14.51
CA LYS A 223 -23.50 -17.09 13.78
C LYS A 223 -24.25 -17.92 12.75
N SER A 224 -24.30 -17.42 11.52
CA SER A 224 -24.93 -18.13 10.40
C SER A 224 -24.10 -19.37 10.00
N PRO A 225 -24.77 -20.46 9.56
CA PRO A 225 -24.07 -21.61 9.00
C PRO A 225 -23.34 -21.24 7.70
N PRO A 226 -22.36 -22.05 7.25
CA PRO A 226 -21.67 -21.81 5.98
C PRO A 226 -22.67 -21.91 4.81
N GLU A 227 -22.75 -20.85 4.00
CA GLU A 227 -23.52 -20.80 2.75
C GLU A 227 -22.64 -21.32 1.62
N GLY A 228 -23.17 -22.19 0.76
CA GLY A 228 -22.39 -22.96 -0.23
C GLY A 228 -21.45 -22.16 -1.14
N ASN A 229 -20.56 -22.85 -1.83
CA ASN A 229 -19.44 -22.23 -2.53
C ASN A 229 -19.81 -21.66 -3.90
N VAL A 230 -20.31 -20.42 -3.92
CA VAL A 230 -20.65 -19.65 -5.13
C VAL A 230 -19.48 -19.58 -6.11
N LEU A 231 -18.24 -19.40 -5.61
CA LEU A 231 -17.05 -19.34 -6.46
C LEU A 231 -16.78 -20.68 -7.18
N LEU A 232 -16.98 -21.80 -6.50
CA LEU A 232 -16.82 -23.13 -7.09
C LEU A 232 -17.88 -23.41 -8.15
N ASP A 233 -19.13 -22.99 -7.91
CA ASP A 233 -20.21 -23.14 -8.88
C ASP A 233 -19.96 -22.30 -10.13
N VAL A 234 -19.45 -21.07 -9.97
CA VAL A 234 -18.98 -20.23 -11.08
C VAL A 234 -17.86 -20.93 -11.85
N CYS A 235 -16.80 -21.39 -11.18
CA CYS A 235 -15.67 -22.07 -11.83
C CYS A 235 -16.08 -23.34 -12.58
N ARG A 236 -16.97 -24.16 -12.00
CA ARG A 236 -17.48 -25.37 -12.66
C ARG A 236 -18.38 -25.04 -13.83
N CYS A 237 -19.22 -24.02 -13.73
CA CYS A 237 -20.07 -23.55 -14.84
C CYS A 237 -19.21 -23.04 -16.02
N LEU A 238 -18.15 -22.27 -15.74
CA LEU A 238 -17.18 -21.83 -16.73
C LEU A 238 -16.47 -23.03 -17.39
N GLY A 239 -16.02 -24.00 -16.59
CA GLY A 239 -15.35 -25.21 -17.08
C GLY A 239 -16.23 -26.07 -17.99
N VAL A 240 -17.52 -26.23 -17.66
CA VAL A 240 -18.49 -26.96 -18.51
C VAL A 240 -18.74 -26.22 -19.81
N SER A 241 -18.82 -24.89 -19.78
CA SER A 241 -19.01 -24.06 -20.98
C SER A 241 -17.85 -24.14 -21.98
N HIS A 242 -16.64 -24.44 -21.50
CA HIS A 242 -15.44 -24.62 -22.33
C HIS A 242 -15.10 -26.08 -22.66
N SER A 243 -15.87 -27.05 -22.14
CA SER A 243 -15.59 -28.48 -22.36
C SER A 243 -15.90 -28.89 -23.80
N PRO A 244 -15.02 -29.67 -24.47
CA PRO A 244 -15.27 -30.19 -25.83
C PRO A 244 -16.50 -31.12 -25.91
N LEU A 245 -17.01 -31.62 -24.78
CA LEU A 245 -18.28 -32.36 -24.72
C LEU A 245 -19.50 -31.46 -24.95
N SER A 246 -19.40 -30.16 -24.68
CA SER A 246 -20.50 -29.22 -24.84
C SER A 246 -20.78 -28.89 -26.31
N THR A 247 -19.76 -28.99 -27.16
CA THR A 247 -19.85 -28.78 -28.62
C THR A 247 -20.69 -29.81 -29.39
N SER A 248 -21.30 -30.80 -28.71
CA SER A 248 -21.96 -31.94 -29.36
C SER A 248 -23.46 -31.77 -29.67
N MET A 249 -24.11 -30.61 -29.46
CA MET A 249 -25.57 -30.49 -29.70
C MET A 249 -26.07 -29.24 -30.48
N THR A 250 -26.49 -29.54 -31.72
CA THR A 250 -27.67 -29.10 -32.50
C THR A 250 -28.14 -27.63 -32.67
N ALA A 251 -27.62 -26.60 -32.00
CA ALA A 251 -28.00 -25.21 -32.35
C ALA A 251 -26.94 -24.14 -32.02
N PRO A 252 -26.73 -23.12 -32.89
CA PRO A 252 -25.84 -22.00 -32.58
C PRO A 252 -26.42 -21.16 -31.43
N ARG A 253 -25.67 -21.06 -30.33
CA ARG A 253 -26.01 -20.20 -29.18
C ARG A 253 -25.44 -18.79 -29.36
N LYS A 254 -26.11 -17.77 -28.80
CA LYS A 254 -25.69 -16.35 -28.91
C LYS A 254 -24.46 -16.03 -28.06
N HIS A 255 -24.28 -16.69 -26.92
CA HIS A 255 -23.13 -16.49 -26.03
C HIS A 255 -22.49 -17.84 -25.65
N TRP A 256 -21.17 -17.89 -25.51
CA TRP A 256 -20.44 -19.12 -25.20
C TRP A 256 -20.78 -19.71 -23.82
N LEU A 257 -21.24 -18.91 -22.86
CA LEU A 257 -21.68 -19.41 -21.56
C LEU A 257 -23.05 -20.13 -21.60
N ASP A 258 -23.82 -19.98 -22.69
CA ASP A 258 -25.14 -20.65 -22.83
C ASP A 258 -25.01 -22.16 -22.99
N TRP A 259 -23.81 -22.65 -23.29
CA TRP A 259 -23.42 -24.05 -23.33
C TRP A 259 -23.57 -24.76 -21.97
N ALA A 260 -23.60 -24.02 -20.86
CA ALA A 260 -23.85 -24.57 -19.52
C ALA A 260 -25.34 -24.75 -19.18
N GLU A 261 -26.28 -24.31 -20.03
CA GLU A 261 -27.73 -24.29 -19.76
C GLU A 261 -28.32 -25.69 -19.48
N GLU A 262 -27.68 -26.75 -19.97
CA GLU A 262 -28.12 -28.14 -19.73
C GLU A 262 -27.84 -28.61 -18.29
N LYS A 263 -26.83 -28.04 -17.63
CA LYS A 263 -26.35 -28.49 -16.31
C LYS A 263 -26.60 -27.46 -15.21
N TYR A 264 -26.78 -26.19 -15.56
CA TYR A 264 -26.91 -25.10 -14.60
C TYR A 264 -28.15 -24.25 -14.88
N PRO A 265 -28.77 -23.67 -13.84
CA PRO A 265 -29.96 -22.85 -14.01
C PRO A 265 -29.64 -21.58 -14.80
N LYS A 266 -30.59 -21.16 -15.65
CA LYS A 266 -30.45 -19.96 -16.48
C LYS A 266 -30.13 -18.70 -15.68
N ARG A 267 -30.68 -18.57 -14.45
CA ARG A 267 -30.38 -17.46 -13.53
C ARG A 267 -28.88 -17.37 -13.24
N LEU A 268 -28.27 -18.46 -12.78
CA LEU A 268 -26.83 -18.53 -12.50
C LEU A 268 -25.98 -18.15 -13.71
N ILE A 269 -26.34 -18.63 -14.91
CA ILE A 269 -25.62 -18.29 -16.15
C ILE A 269 -25.69 -16.79 -16.44
N HIS A 270 -26.83 -16.13 -16.24
CA HIS A 270 -26.95 -14.68 -16.41
C HIS A 270 -26.18 -13.90 -15.35
N GLU A 271 -26.24 -14.34 -14.10
CA GLU A 271 -25.47 -13.76 -12.99
C GLU A 271 -23.96 -13.82 -13.28
N ILE A 272 -23.45 -14.97 -13.77
CA ILE A 272 -22.05 -15.13 -14.18
C ILE A 272 -21.71 -14.20 -15.36
N LYS A 273 -22.59 -14.03 -16.36
CA LYS A 273 -22.36 -13.09 -17.46
C LYS A 273 -22.22 -11.65 -16.96
N MET A 274 -23.03 -11.23 -15.99
CA MET A 274 -22.95 -9.91 -15.38
C MET A 274 -21.61 -9.71 -14.67
N VAL A 275 -21.22 -10.67 -13.83
CA VAL A 275 -19.94 -10.64 -13.12
C VAL A 275 -18.76 -10.61 -14.09
N LEU A 276 -18.74 -11.46 -15.11
CA LEU A 276 -17.66 -11.50 -16.10
C LEU A 276 -17.50 -10.16 -16.83
N ARG A 277 -18.60 -9.47 -17.16
CA ARG A 277 -18.53 -8.13 -17.78
C ARG A 277 -17.81 -7.12 -16.89
N VAL A 278 -18.08 -7.15 -15.59
CA VAL A 278 -17.40 -6.28 -14.62
C VAL A 278 -15.94 -6.69 -14.44
N LEU A 279 -15.64 -7.99 -14.35
CA LEU A 279 -14.27 -8.50 -14.22
C LEU A 279 -13.41 -8.16 -15.44
N VAL A 280 -13.97 -8.11 -16.65
CA VAL A 280 -13.24 -7.62 -17.83
C VAL A 280 -12.85 -6.16 -17.67
N LEU A 281 -13.72 -5.31 -17.11
CA LEU A 281 -13.35 -3.91 -16.78
C LEU A 281 -12.29 -3.81 -15.68
N PHE A 282 -12.11 -4.85 -14.87
CA PHE A 282 -11.09 -4.86 -13.81
C PHE A 282 -9.67 -5.11 -14.33
N ILE A 283 -9.51 -5.71 -15.50
CA ILE A 283 -8.21 -6.03 -16.11
C ILE A 283 -7.22 -4.85 -16.13
N PRO A 284 -7.59 -3.62 -16.55
CA PRO A 284 -6.68 -2.47 -16.52
C PRO A 284 -6.42 -1.87 -15.13
N LEU A 285 -7.27 -2.13 -14.13
CA LEU A 285 -7.21 -1.47 -12.82
C LEU A 285 -5.96 -1.73 -11.97
N PRO A 286 -5.24 -2.87 -12.06
CA PRO A 286 -3.98 -3.10 -11.36
C PRO A 286 -2.97 -1.96 -11.50
N MET A 287 -2.95 -1.26 -12.64
CA MET A 287 -2.02 -0.17 -12.88
C MET A 287 -2.23 0.99 -11.91
N PHE A 288 -3.47 1.32 -11.55
CA PHE A 288 -3.74 2.35 -10.55
C PHE A 288 -3.13 1.97 -9.19
N TRP A 289 -3.34 0.73 -8.76
CA TRP A 289 -2.82 0.23 -7.49
C TRP A 289 -1.30 0.13 -7.45
N ALA A 290 -0.67 -0.17 -8.60
CA ALA A 290 0.78 -0.16 -8.72
C ALA A 290 1.38 1.23 -8.43
N LEU A 291 0.70 2.33 -8.79
CA LEU A 291 1.12 3.68 -8.42
C LEU A 291 0.76 3.99 -6.97
N PHE A 292 -0.47 3.67 -6.57
CA PHE A 292 -0.99 4.00 -5.24
C PHE A 292 -0.18 3.38 -4.10
N ASP A 293 0.18 2.10 -4.19
CA ASP A 293 0.86 1.39 -3.09
C ASP A 293 2.35 1.78 -2.94
N GLN A 294 2.95 2.50 -3.89
CA GLN A 294 4.33 2.99 -3.79
C GLN A 294 4.52 4.07 -2.73
N GLN A 295 3.43 4.61 -2.20
CA GLN A 295 3.43 5.57 -1.10
C GLN A 295 4.14 5.06 0.15
N GLY A 296 4.13 3.74 0.40
CA GLY A 296 4.82 3.14 1.55
C GLY A 296 6.23 2.64 1.24
N SER A 297 6.63 2.57 -0.03
CA SER A 297 7.95 2.11 -0.48
C SER A 297 8.76 3.27 -1.08
N ARG A 298 8.70 3.49 -2.40
CA ARG A 298 9.52 4.46 -3.14
C ARG A 298 9.35 5.90 -2.64
N TRP A 299 8.13 6.32 -2.28
CA TRP A 299 7.91 7.67 -1.75
C TRP A 299 8.49 7.85 -0.34
N THR A 300 8.49 6.78 0.47
CA THR A 300 9.22 6.75 1.74
C THR A 300 10.72 6.92 1.51
N LEU A 301 11.29 6.27 0.49
CA LEU A 301 12.72 6.39 0.14
C LEU A 301 13.10 7.75 -0.46
N GLN A 302 12.16 8.40 -1.16
CA GLN A 302 12.31 9.79 -1.55
C GLN A 302 12.33 10.69 -0.30
N ALA A 303 11.40 10.48 0.64
CA ALA A 303 11.27 11.30 1.83
C ALA A 303 12.50 11.23 2.76
N THR A 304 13.16 10.07 2.88
CA THR A 304 14.37 9.93 3.71
C THR A 304 15.55 10.77 3.20
N ARG A 305 15.51 11.21 1.94
CA ARG A 305 16.52 12.08 1.33
C ARG A 305 16.16 13.57 1.43
N MET A 306 15.01 13.92 1.99
CA MET A 306 14.52 15.29 2.16
C MET A 306 14.71 15.78 3.60
N ASN A 307 14.62 17.09 3.83
CA ASN A 307 14.72 17.65 5.17
C ASN A 307 13.38 17.64 5.92
N MET A 308 13.43 17.33 7.22
CA MET A 308 12.31 17.20 8.17
C MET A 308 11.46 15.93 8.02
N ALA A 309 10.68 15.61 9.07
CA ALA A 309 9.70 14.52 9.08
C ALA A 309 8.27 15.09 9.14
N PHE A 310 7.45 14.80 8.13
CA PHE A 310 6.03 15.14 8.10
C PHE A 310 5.26 14.04 7.36
N MET A 311 4.15 13.55 7.94
CA MET A 311 3.32 12.49 7.35
C MET A 311 1.89 13.00 7.10
N LEU A 312 1.42 12.91 5.86
CA LEU A 312 0.15 13.51 5.40
C LEU A 312 -0.93 12.54 4.94
N ASN A 313 -0.54 11.36 4.43
CA ASN A 313 -1.42 10.59 3.54
C ASN A 313 -2.80 10.25 4.14
N ALA A 314 -2.83 9.63 5.32
CA ALA A 314 -4.08 9.18 5.92
C ALA A 314 -4.99 10.34 6.39
N LEU A 315 -4.43 11.54 6.62
CA LEU A 315 -5.22 12.72 6.99
C LEU A 315 -5.91 13.35 5.78
N LEU A 316 -5.27 13.28 4.60
CA LEU A 316 -5.81 13.82 3.37
C LEU A 316 -7.08 13.08 2.93
N ILE A 317 -7.15 11.75 3.07
CA ILE A 317 -8.35 11.00 2.64
C ILE A 317 -9.59 11.37 3.46
N LEU A 318 -9.44 11.50 4.79
CA LEU A 318 -10.52 11.93 5.68
C LEU A 318 -11.02 13.34 5.36
N MET A 319 -10.14 14.20 4.84
CA MET A 319 -10.48 15.55 4.40
C MET A 319 -11.09 15.54 2.99
N PHE A 320 -10.53 14.77 2.06
CA PHE A 320 -10.88 14.83 0.64
C PHE A 320 -12.21 14.16 0.35
N VAL A 321 -12.56 13.06 1.01
CA VAL A 321 -13.87 12.42 0.82
C VAL A 321 -15.03 13.41 1.01
N PRO A 322 -15.19 14.10 2.16
CA PRO A 322 -16.27 15.06 2.32
C PRO A 322 -16.14 16.28 1.40
N ILE A 323 -14.92 16.74 1.09
CA ILE A 323 -14.71 17.83 0.12
C ILE A 323 -15.23 17.44 -1.27
N PHE A 324 -14.93 16.22 -1.74
CA PHE A 324 -15.36 15.79 -3.05
C PHE A 324 -16.88 15.61 -3.13
N ASP A 325 -17.48 15.00 -2.11
CA ASP A 325 -18.92 14.73 -2.07
C ASP A 325 -19.76 16.00 -1.87
N VAL A 326 -19.35 16.91 -0.97
CA VAL A 326 -20.15 18.08 -0.60
C VAL A 326 -19.83 19.30 -1.47
N VAL A 327 -18.61 19.42 -1.98
CA VAL A 327 -18.15 20.61 -2.71
C VAL A 327 -17.87 20.31 -4.17
N VAL A 328 -16.94 19.38 -4.47
CA VAL A 328 -16.46 19.18 -5.85
C VAL A 328 -17.54 18.64 -6.78
N TYR A 329 -18.21 17.54 -6.43
CA TYR A 329 -19.22 16.94 -7.31
C TYR A 329 -20.42 17.85 -7.54
N PRO A 330 -20.98 18.55 -6.52
CA PRO A 330 -22.05 19.52 -6.75
C PRO A 330 -21.62 20.69 -7.65
N LEU A 331 -20.42 21.23 -7.48
CA LEU A 331 -19.90 22.30 -8.35
C LEU A 331 -19.75 21.85 -9.80
N ILE A 332 -19.28 20.63 -10.04
CA ILE A 332 -19.21 20.05 -11.40
C ILE A 332 -20.62 19.86 -11.98
N GLY A 333 -21.58 19.47 -11.13
CA GLY A 333 -23.00 19.40 -11.49
C GLY A 333 -23.58 20.75 -11.92
N LEU A 334 -23.18 21.85 -11.27
CA LEU A 334 -23.55 23.21 -11.69
C LEU A 334 -23.02 23.56 -13.08
N CYS A 335 -21.86 23.02 -13.46
CA CYS A 335 -21.30 23.13 -14.82
C CYS A 335 -21.98 22.22 -15.85
N ARG A 336 -23.08 21.52 -15.49
CA ARG A 336 -23.84 20.58 -16.35
C ARG A 336 -23.02 19.39 -16.87
N ILE A 337 -21.92 19.03 -16.20
CA ILE A 337 -21.11 17.86 -16.56
C ILE A 337 -21.58 16.68 -15.72
N ASN A 338 -22.17 15.66 -16.36
CA ASN A 338 -22.57 14.44 -15.67
C ASN A 338 -21.41 13.43 -15.60
N LEU A 339 -20.85 13.26 -14.40
CA LEU A 339 -19.77 12.33 -14.09
C LEU A 339 -20.33 10.97 -13.68
N THR A 340 -20.44 10.05 -14.64
CA THR A 340 -20.72 8.64 -14.36
C THR A 340 -19.59 8.00 -13.54
N PRO A 341 -19.84 6.90 -12.79
CA PRO A 341 -18.80 6.23 -12.00
C PRO A 341 -17.55 5.87 -12.80
N LEU A 342 -17.73 5.32 -14.02
CA LEU A 342 -16.61 4.99 -14.91
C LEU A 342 -15.80 6.22 -15.36
N LYS A 343 -16.46 7.37 -15.59
CA LYS A 343 -15.75 8.63 -15.90
C LYS A 343 -14.97 9.14 -14.68
N LYS A 344 -15.53 9.03 -13.46
CA LYS A 344 -14.82 9.38 -12.23
C LYS A 344 -13.55 8.53 -12.09
N MET A 345 -13.64 7.23 -12.34
CA MET A 345 -12.48 6.34 -12.32
C MET A 345 -11.39 6.75 -13.33
N ALA A 346 -11.78 7.11 -14.56
CA ALA A 346 -10.83 7.60 -15.57
C ALA A 346 -10.12 8.88 -15.10
N VAL A 347 -10.86 9.85 -14.55
CA VAL A 347 -10.28 11.07 -13.99
C VAL A 347 -9.36 10.76 -12.80
N GLY A 348 -9.71 9.78 -11.96
CA GLY A 348 -8.87 9.33 -10.86
C GLY A 348 -7.51 8.79 -11.33
N MET A 349 -7.47 8.04 -12.44
CA MET A 349 -6.21 7.59 -13.05
C MET A 349 -5.37 8.75 -13.60
N ILE A 350 -6.00 9.79 -14.15
CA ILE A 350 -5.29 11.00 -14.58
C ILE A 350 -4.63 11.69 -13.38
N PHE A 351 -5.35 11.85 -12.27
CA PHE A 351 -4.80 12.43 -11.05
C PHE A 351 -3.62 11.62 -10.49
N ALA A 352 -3.71 10.30 -10.48
CA ALA A 352 -2.61 9.43 -10.06
C ALA A 352 -1.38 9.53 -11.01
N ALA A 353 -1.58 9.67 -12.32
CA ALA A 353 -0.50 9.90 -13.26
C ALA A 353 0.18 11.26 -13.04
N LEU A 354 -0.61 12.32 -12.79
CA LEU A 354 -0.09 13.64 -12.43
C LEU A 354 0.65 13.62 -11.09
N ALA A 355 0.20 12.83 -10.12
CA ALA A 355 0.88 12.65 -8.84
C ALA A 355 2.30 12.09 -9.04
N PHE A 356 2.47 11.13 -9.94
CA PHE A 356 3.79 10.59 -10.29
C PHE A 356 4.63 11.56 -11.11
N GLY A 357 4.02 12.39 -11.97
CA GLY A 357 4.72 13.52 -12.60
C GLY A 357 5.28 14.51 -11.57
N ALA A 358 4.50 14.83 -10.53
CA ALA A 358 4.95 15.65 -9.41
C ALA A 358 6.06 14.94 -8.61
N ALA A 359 5.92 13.64 -8.34
CA ALA A 359 6.93 12.85 -7.65
C ALA A 359 8.26 12.80 -8.42
N THR A 360 8.23 12.70 -9.75
CA THR A 360 9.43 12.82 -10.60
C THR A 360 10.07 14.19 -10.45
N LEU A 361 9.30 15.27 -10.50
CA LEU A 361 9.83 16.62 -10.35
C LEU A 361 10.53 16.80 -9.00
N VAL A 362 9.95 16.28 -7.93
CA VAL A 362 10.58 16.26 -6.60
C VAL A 362 11.86 15.43 -6.62
N GLU A 363 11.82 14.22 -7.19
CA GLU A 363 12.96 13.30 -7.24
C GLU A 363 14.16 13.90 -7.96
N VAL A 364 13.96 14.50 -9.14
CA VAL A 364 15.01 15.15 -9.91
C VAL A 364 15.67 16.28 -9.13
N ASN A 365 14.91 17.00 -8.30
CA ASN A 365 15.48 18.06 -7.46
C ASN A 365 16.21 17.51 -6.23
N VAL A 366 15.76 16.38 -5.67
CA VAL A 366 16.47 15.68 -4.59
C VAL A 366 17.80 15.11 -5.09
N MET A 367 17.83 14.46 -6.26
CA MET A 367 19.04 13.85 -6.81
C MET A 367 20.16 14.86 -7.11
N LYS A 368 19.83 16.11 -7.47
CA LYS A 368 20.83 17.18 -7.61
C LYS A 368 21.63 17.44 -6.34
N THR A 369 21.14 17.00 -5.19
CA THR A 369 21.70 17.32 -3.86
C THR A 369 22.24 16.09 -3.10
N VAL A 370 22.05 14.87 -3.60
CA VAL A 370 22.39 13.61 -2.91
C VAL A 370 23.36 12.79 -3.75
N VAL A 371 24.45 12.30 -3.13
CA VAL A 371 25.37 11.34 -3.74
C VAL A 371 25.00 9.94 -3.25
N GLU A 372 24.73 9.02 -4.18
CA GLU A 372 24.39 7.63 -3.85
C GLU A 372 25.63 6.79 -3.49
N PRO A 373 25.51 5.80 -2.57
CA PRO A 373 26.61 4.91 -2.22
C PRO A 373 27.03 3.98 -3.35
N ALA A 374 28.34 3.74 -3.47
CA ALA A 374 28.90 2.78 -4.40
C ALA A 374 28.39 1.35 -4.12
N PRO A 375 28.26 0.49 -5.16
CA PRO A 375 28.04 -0.95 -5.00
C PRO A 375 29.11 -1.64 -4.12
N ARG A 376 28.82 -2.85 -3.63
CA ARG A 376 29.81 -3.68 -2.89
C ARG A 376 31.04 -3.93 -3.75
N GLY A 377 32.22 -3.89 -3.14
CA GLY A 377 33.51 -4.02 -3.82
C GLY A 377 34.05 -2.74 -4.47
N GLN A 378 33.26 -1.67 -4.52
CA GLN A 378 33.63 -0.38 -5.14
C GLN A 378 33.55 0.78 -4.15
N CYS A 379 34.23 1.89 -4.48
CA CYS A 379 34.00 3.20 -3.86
C CYS A 379 33.83 4.28 -4.94
N LEU A 380 33.25 5.42 -4.57
CA LEU A 380 33.19 6.60 -5.42
C LEU A 380 34.37 7.51 -5.12
N LEU A 381 35.06 8.00 -6.15
CA LEU A 381 36.16 8.93 -6.06
C LEU A 381 35.91 10.14 -6.95
N GLN A 382 36.05 11.33 -6.39
CA GLN A 382 36.21 12.57 -7.15
C GLN A 382 37.49 13.27 -6.70
N VAL A 383 38.05 14.12 -7.56
CA VAL A 383 39.31 14.82 -7.29
C VAL A 383 39.12 16.32 -7.50
N TYR A 384 39.50 17.11 -6.48
CA TYR A 384 39.55 18.56 -6.57
C TYR A 384 40.99 19.00 -6.74
N ASN A 385 41.28 19.66 -7.86
CA ASN A 385 42.58 20.28 -8.07
C ASN A 385 42.54 21.76 -7.62
N LEU A 386 43.04 22.03 -6.41
CA LEU A 386 43.24 23.37 -5.86
C LEU A 386 44.73 23.78 -5.91
N ALA A 387 45.56 23.08 -6.70
CA ALA A 387 46.90 23.52 -7.04
C ALA A 387 46.85 24.64 -8.09
N ASP A 388 47.96 25.34 -8.25
CA ASP A 388 48.14 26.50 -9.13
C ASP A 388 48.24 26.14 -10.63
N SER A 389 48.39 24.84 -10.97
CA SER A 389 48.38 24.36 -12.35
C SER A 389 47.66 23.01 -12.50
N ASP A 390 47.53 22.57 -13.75
CA ASP A 390 46.87 21.32 -14.10
C ASP A 390 47.65 20.11 -13.58
N VAL A 391 46.91 19.13 -13.06
CA VAL A 391 47.50 17.93 -12.45
C VAL A 391 47.07 16.69 -13.22
N LYS A 392 48.04 15.81 -13.53
CA LYS A 392 47.74 14.50 -14.11
C LYS A 392 47.84 13.41 -13.04
N LEU A 393 46.76 12.64 -12.90
CA LEU A 393 46.68 11.52 -11.95
C LEU A 393 46.97 10.19 -12.62
N SER A 394 47.58 9.28 -11.86
CA SER A 394 47.82 7.90 -12.24
C SER A 394 47.44 7.01 -11.05
N ILE A 395 46.40 6.21 -11.23
CA ILE A 395 45.93 5.26 -10.23
C ILE A 395 46.25 3.83 -10.71
N PRO A 396 47.09 3.07 -9.98
CA PRO A 396 47.51 1.74 -10.40
C PRO A 396 46.33 0.80 -10.70
N GLY A 397 46.33 0.21 -11.90
CA GLY A 397 45.31 -0.75 -12.32
C GLY A 397 43.97 -0.14 -12.75
N SER A 398 43.91 1.19 -12.96
CA SER A 398 42.72 1.86 -13.49
C SER A 398 43.09 2.95 -14.50
N ASN A 399 42.20 3.22 -15.46
CA ASN A 399 42.34 4.31 -16.44
C ASN A 399 41.53 5.56 -16.03
N LEU A 400 41.21 5.69 -14.74
CA LEU A 400 40.43 6.81 -14.20
C LEU A 400 41.26 8.11 -14.25
N PHE A 401 40.60 9.23 -14.51
CA PHE A 401 41.23 10.57 -14.60
C PHE A 401 42.40 10.65 -15.62
N SER A 402 42.23 10.04 -16.80
CA SER A 402 43.26 9.97 -17.85
C SER A 402 43.64 11.33 -18.45
N GLN A 403 42.73 12.30 -18.41
CA GLN A 403 42.96 13.70 -18.80
C GLN A 403 43.50 14.52 -17.62
N PRO A 404 44.37 15.51 -17.86
CA PRO A 404 44.78 16.45 -16.82
C PRO A 404 43.57 17.13 -16.19
N ILE A 405 43.52 17.15 -14.86
CA ILE A 405 42.49 17.84 -14.09
C ILE A 405 42.89 19.30 -13.98
N LYS A 406 42.06 20.19 -14.50
CA LYS A 406 42.39 21.62 -14.50
C LYS A 406 42.35 22.22 -13.10
N SER A 407 43.19 23.23 -12.91
CA SER A 407 43.24 24.03 -11.70
C SER A 407 41.90 24.75 -11.44
N TYR A 408 41.35 24.62 -10.23
CA TYR A 408 40.11 25.23 -9.75
C TYR A 408 38.84 24.93 -10.58
N GLU A 409 38.82 23.84 -11.34
CA GLU A 409 37.63 23.38 -12.06
C GLU A 409 36.78 22.44 -11.19
N ASP A 410 35.47 22.60 -11.24
CA ASP A 410 34.55 21.69 -10.55
C ASP A 410 34.61 20.28 -11.17
N PRO A 411 34.76 19.22 -10.36
CA PRO A 411 34.75 17.86 -10.86
C PRO A 411 33.38 17.53 -11.45
N GLN A 412 33.37 16.97 -12.67
CA GLN A 412 32.14 16.72 -13.41
C GLN A 412 31.24 15.66 -12.76
N ALA A 413 31.82 14.61 -12.18
CA ALA A 413 31.10 13.53 -11.51
C ALA A 413 32.05 12.67 -10.66
N TYR A 414 31.48 11.93 -9.71
CA TYR A 414 32.19 10.82 -9.06
C TYR A 414 32.47 9.70 -10.07
N GLN A 415 33.65 9.11 -9.96
CA GLN A 415 34.03 7.91 -10.72
C GLN A 415 34.08 6.69 -9.81
N HIS A 416 33.72 5.53 -10.35
CA HIS A 416 33.77 4.26 -9.63
C HIS A 416 35.20 3.72 -9.59
N LEU A 417 35.70 3.45 -8.39
CA LEU A 417 37.01 2.86 -8.14
C LEU A 417 36.83 1.44 -7.57
N GLU A 418 37.39 0.46 -8.26
CA GLU A 418 37.35 -0.96 -7.88
C GLU A 418 38.34 -1.26 -6.75
N LEU A 419 37.82 -1.74 -5.63
CA LEU A 419 38.63 -2.10 -4.46
C LEU A 419 38.91 -3.61 -4.39
N GLY A 420 38.00 -4.46 -4.88
CA GLY A 420 38.18 -5.92 -4.84
C GLY A 420 38.20 -6.51 -3.42
N GLY A 421 37.74 -5.75 -2.42
CA GLY A 421 37.71 -6.10 -1.00
C GLY A 421 37.18 -4.96 -0.13
N HIS A 422 37.04 -5.19 1.17
CA HIS A 422 36.39 -4.23 2.09
C HIS A 422 37.19 -2.92 2.26
N ASN A 423 38.52 -3.01 2.35
CA ASN A 423 39.43 -1.87 2.41
C ASN A 423 40.61 -2.13 1.48
N LYS A 424 41.07 -1.10 0.76
CA LYS A 424 42.28 -1.16 -0.06
C LYS A 424 43.03 0.15 0.01
N THR A 425 44.33 0.04 0.28
CA THR A 425 45.24 1.18 0.23
C THR A 425 45.80 1.31 -1.18
N ILE A 426 45.63 2.48 -1.77
CA ILE A 426 46.04 2.78 -3.15
C ILE A 426 47.03 3.94 -3.10
N THR A 427 48.16 3.77 -3.79
CA THR A 427 49.12 4.86 -4.02
C THR A 427 48.70 5.61 -5.28
N VAL A 428 48.28 6.86 -5.11
CA VAL A 428 47.89 7.76 -6.19
C VAL A 428 49.14 8.52 -6.65
N GLY A 429 49.56 8.30 -7.88
CA GLY A 429 50.65 9.03 -8.51
C GLY A 429 50.14 10.34 -9.10
N ILE A 430 50.85 11.43 -8.85
CA ILE A 430 50.48 12.80 -9.23
C ILE A 430 51.65 13.43 -9.96
N ASN A 431 51.43 13.82 -11.21
CA ASN A 431 52.40 14.59 -11.98
C ASN A 431 51.94 16.05 -12.05
N HIS A 432 52.74 16.94 -11.48
CA HIS A 432 52.51 18.38 -11.41
C HIS A 432 53.75 19.11 -11.91
N ASN A 433 53.62 19.89 -13.00
CA ASN A 433 54.72 20.62 -13.63
C ASN A 433 55.98 19.77 -13.92
N GLY A 434 55.80 18.47 -14.23
CA GLY A 434 56.90 17.54 -14.51
C GLY A 434 57.53 16.90 -13.27
N HIS A 435 57.12 17.30 -12.07
CA HIS A 435 57.50 16.67 -10.81
C HIS A 435 56.47 15.61 -10.40
N PHE A 436 56.98 14.44 -10.01
CA PHE A 436 56.16 13.31 -9.59
C PHE A 436 56.04 13.27 -8.07
N HIS A 437 54.81 13.22 -7.59
CA HIS A 437 54.42 13.10 -6.19
C HIS A 437 53.58 11.83 -6.00
N GLU A 438 53.65 11.20 -4.84
CA GLU A 438 52.85 10.03 -4.51
C GLU A 438 52.07 10.26 -3.20
N CYS A 439 50.80 9.89 -3.23
CA CYS A 439 49.92 9.97 -2.07
C CYS A 439 49.34 8.59 -1.77
N ARG A 440 49.59 8.08 -0.57
CA ARG A 440 49.08 6.78 -0.14
C ARG A 440 47.80 6.97 0.67
N GLU A 441 46.69 6.48 0.14
CA GLU A 441 45.36 6.68 0.71
C GLU A 441 44.61 5.36 0.88
N THR A 442 43.85 5.22 1.97
CA THR A 442 43.05 4.01 2.24
C THR A 442 41.59 4.25 1.93
N PHE A 443 41.07 3.45 1.01
CA PHE A 443 39.68 3.47 0.59
C PHE A 443 38.93 2.30 1.23
N THR A 444 37.64 2.53 1.49
CA THR A 444 36.70 1.53 2.02
C THR A 444 35.56 1.42 1.02
N GLU A 445 35.05 0.21 0.83
CA GLU A 445 33.90 -0.03 -0.05
C GLU A 445 32.64 0.73 0.42
N GLN A 446 31.72 0.96 -0.51
CA GLN A 446 30.45 1.68 -0.28
C GLN A 446 30.64 3.08 0.31
N LYS A 447 31.83 3.67 0.12
CA LYS A 447 32.13 5.05 0.50
C LYS A 447 32.40 5.97 -0.68
N ALA A 448 32.21 7.27 -0.47
CA ALA A 448 32.49 8.33 -1.43
C ALA A 448 33.59 9.19 -0.85
N TYR A 449 34.59 9.42 -1.68
CA TYR A 449 35.79 10.12 -1.33
C TYR A 449 36.00 11.31 -2.25
N SER A 450 36.41 12.42 -1.66
CA SER A 450 36.95 13.57 -2.38
C SER A 450 38.43 13.65 -2.06
N LEU A 451 39.28 13.49 -3.07
CA LEU A 451 40.71 13.71 -2.96
C LEU A 451 40.98 15.18 -3.28
N VAL A 452 41.37 15.94 -2.28
CA VAL A 452 41.70 17.37 -2.44
C VAL A 452 43.19 17.50 -2.63
N LEU A 453 43.62 18.06 -3.76
CA LEU A 453 45.01 18.33 -4.09
C LEU A 453 45.25 19.83 -3.94
N HIS A 454 46.27 20.22 -3.17
CA HIS A 454 46.65 21.62 -3.05
C HIS A 454 48.16 21.79 -2.99
N SER A 455 48.63 22.95 -3.41
CA SER A 455 50.06 23.29 -3.45
C SER A 455 50.53 23.77 -2.07
N LYS A 456 51.73 23.36 -1.66
CA LYS A 456 52.44 23.85 -0.48
C LYS A 456 53.91 24.09 -0.85
N THR A 457 54.66 24.79 0.00
CA THR A 457 56.09 25.11 -0.25
C THR A 457 56.97 23.88 -0.50
N SER A 458 56.55 22.69 -0.07
CA SER A 458 57.25 21.41 -0.24
C SER A 458 56.74 20.53 -1.40
N GLY A 459 55.78 21.00 -2.21
CA GLY A 459 55.14 20.24 -3.30
C GLY A 459 53.61 20.11 -3.16
N ILE A 460 53.01 19.16 -3.88
CA ILE A 460 51.57 18.88 -3.76
C ILE A 460 51.27 18.04 -2.51
N VAL A 461 50.23 18.44 -1.78
CA VAL A 461 49.66 17.71 -0.65
C VAL A 461 48.30 17.13 -1.05
N CYS A 462 48.07 15.89 -0.63
CA CYS A 462 46.79 15.21 -0.78
C CYS A 462 46.05 15.16 0.54
N GLN A 463 44.76 15.47 0.48
CA GLN A 463 43.87 15.28 1.61
C GLN A 463 42.66 14.47 1.18
N LEU A 464 42.59 13.23 1.65
CA LEU A 464 41.43 12.37 1.42
C LEU A 464 40.30 12.69 2.39
N VAL A 465 39.12 12.90 1.83
CA VAL A 465 37.93 13.24 2.59
C VAL A 465 36.84 12.22 2.32
N SER A 466 36.37 11.53 3.36
CA SER A 466 35.20 10.66 3.24
C SER A 466 33.88 11.42 3.45
N LEU A 467 32.88 11.03 2.68
CA LEU A 467 31.50 11.49 2.81
C LEU A 467 30.65 10.45 3.53
N LYS A 468 29.75 10.93 4.40
CA LYS A 468 28.73 10.09 5.04
C LYS A 468 27.45 10.14 4.20
N PHE A 469 26.99 8.97 3.76
CA PHE A 469 25.87 8.79 2.80
C PHE A 469 24.48 9.08 3.31
N LYS A 470 24.31 9.31 4.62
CA LYS A 470 22.97 9.29 5.21
C LYS A 470 22.14 10.54 4.91
N TYR A 471 22.75 11.67 4.53
CA TYR A 471 22.05 12.95 4.35
C TYR A 471 22.76 13.81 3.28
N CYS A 472 22.02 14.65 2.53
CA CYS A 472 22.60 15.74 1.73
C CYS A 472 23.59 16.50 2.59
N SER A 473 24.88 16.30 2.34
CA SER A 473 25.93 16.78 3.21
C SER A 473 26.70 17.84 2.49
N ASN A 474 26.71 19.04 3.06
CA ASN A 474 27.49 20.13 2.52
C ASN A 474 28.81 20.23 3.25
N ARG A 475 29.81 20.65 2.50
CA ARG A 475 31.16 20.82 2.98
C ARG A 475 31.81 21.97 2.21
N PHE A 476 32.63 22.73 2.92
CA PHE A 476 33.36 23.84 2.36
C PHE A 476 34.85 23.58 2.54
N ILE A 477 35.63 23.97 1.53
CA ILE A 477 37.09 23.98 1.55
C ILE A 477 37.52 25.44 1.48
N ASN A 478 38.34 25.87 2.42
CA ASN A 478 38.76 27.27 2.50
C ASN A 478 40.16 27.44 1.91
N THR A 479 40.27 28.09 0.76
CA THR A 479 41.54 28.39 0.10
C THR A 479 42.23 29.64 0.66
N ARG A 480 41.64 30.33 1.64
CA ARG A 480 42.20 31.55 2.24
C ARG A 480 43.13 31.23 3.42
N SER A 481 44.03 32.15 3.71
CA SER A 481 44.94 32.13 4.86
C SER A 481 44.25 32.41 6.20
N GLU A 482 42.99 32.84 6.19
CA GLU A 482 42.19 33.12 7.39
C GLU A 482 41.00 32.17 7.47
N ALA A 483 40.62 31.79 8.70
CA ALA A 483 39.44 30.96 8.93
C ALA A 483 38.15 31.73 8.58
N VAL A 484 37.16 31.03 8.02
CA VAL A 484 35.91 31.64 7.55
C VAL A 484 34.71 30.93 8.18
N ASN A 485 33.70 31.71 8.56
CA ASN A 485 32.38 31.19 8.91
C ASN A 485 31.43 31.42 7.74
N VAL A 486 30.81 30.34 7.25
CA VAL A 486 29.79 30.38 6.20
C VAL A 486 28.48 29.89 6.78
N THR A 487 27.42 30.70 6.66
CA THR A 487 26.07 30.29 7.02
C THR A 487 25.33 29.88 5.76
N MET A 488 24.83 28.64 5.72
CA MET A 488 24.02 28.15 4.60
C MET A 488 22.77 27.46 5.13
N ALA A 489 21.60 27.89 4.65
CA ALA A 489 20.29 27.37 5.07
C ALA A 489 20.10 27.36 6.61
N GLY A 490 20.61 28.40 7.29
CA GLY A 490 20.53 28.50 8.76
C GLY A 490 21.52 27.60 9.53
N VAL A 491 22.42 26.90 8.83
CA VAL A 491 23.48 26.10 9.44
C VAL A 491 24.82 26.81 9.28
N ASP A 492 25.51 27.06 10.40
CA ASP A 492 26.84 27.66 10.40
C ASP A 492 27.94 26.62 10.19
N PHE A 493 28.86 26.92 9.29
CA PHE A 493 30.04 26.13 8.98
C PHE A 493 31.28 26.91 9.37
N TYR A 494 32.00 26.43 10.39
CA TYR A 494 33.35 26.87 10.68
C TYR A 494 34.32 26.16 9.73
N ILE A 495 35.11 26.94 8.99
CA ILE A 495 36.05 26.43 8.00
C ILE A 495 37.45 26.92 8.39
N PRO A 496 38.38 26.03 8.79
CA PRO A 496 39.74 26.41 9.16
C PRO A 496 40.47 27.10 7.99
N ALA A 497 41.50 27.89 8.29
CA ALA A 497 42.40 28.46 7.29
C ALA A 497 43.19 27.38 6.51
N ASP A 498 43.89 27.80 5.46
CA ASP A 498 44.94 27.04 4.76
C ASP A 498 44.47 25.68 4.23
N TYR A 499 43.49 25.70 3.32
CA TYR A 499 42.83 24.51 2.75
C TYR A 499 42.08 23.66 3.78
N GLY A 500 41.76 24.27 4.94
CA GLY A 500 40.91 23.67 5.95
C GLY A 500 39.54 23.27 5.42
N ILE A 501 39.04 22.14 5.91
CA ILE A 501 37.80 21.53 5.44
C ILE A 501 36.78 21.50 6.57
N SER A 502 35.57 21.99 6.30
CA SER A 502 34.53 22.04 7.32
C SER A 502 33.98 20.65 7.70
N PRO A 503 33.38 20.52 8.90
CA PRO A 503 32.65 19.31 9.27
C PRO A 503 31.48 19.06 8.31
N ASN A 504 31.21 17.80 8.04
CA ASN A 504 30.08 17.37 7.25
C ASN A 504 28.77 17.73 7.98
N LYS A 505 28.02 18.72 7.49
CA LYS A 505 26.68 19.03 8.01
C LYS A 505 25.65 18.98 6.90
N SER A 506 24.46 18.48 7.22
CA SER A 506 23.38 18.44 6.26
C SER A 506 22.67 19.77 6.18
N ALA A 507 22.75 20.42 5.02
CA ALA A 507 21.91 21.57 4.67
C ALA A 507 21.21 21.27 3.34
N ASN A 508 20.26 20.33 3.37
CA ASN A 508 19.37 20.12 2.23
C ASN A 508 18.37 21.29 2.16
N ASN A 509 18.17 21.85 0.96
CA ASN A 509 17.15 22.88 0.76
C ASN A 509 15.78 22.28 0.39
N VAL A 510 15.71 20.99 0.07
CA VAL A 510 14.45 20.34 -0.33
C VAL A 510 13.68 19.88 0.91
N HIS A 511 12.72 20.70 1.32
CA HIS A 511 11.82 20.42 2.44
C HIS A 511 10.81 19.31 2.08
N ILE A 512 10.52 18.39 3.00
CA ILE A 512 9.56 17.28 2.80
C ILE A 512 8.16 17.73 2.35
N ALA A 513 7.77 18.98 2.64
CA ALA A 513 6.52 19.59 2.16
C ALA A 513 6.39 19.58 0.63
N TRP A 514 7.48 19.45 -0.12
CA TRP A 514 7.43 19.24 -1.57
C TRP A 514 6.75 17.92 -1.98
N GLN A 515 6.54 16.98 -1.06
CA GLN A 515 5.68 15.81 -1.30
C GLN A 515 4.18 16.09 -1.13
N ILE A 516 3.76 17.26 -0.61
CA ILE A 516 2.33 17.58 -0.46
C ILE A 516 1.58 17.47 -1.80
N PRO A 517 2.07 18.02 -2.94
CA PRO A 517 1.33 17.96 -4.20
C PRO A 517 1.14 16.52 -4.70
N GLN A 518 2.16 15.66 -4.65
CA GLN A 518 2.03 14.26 -5.08
C GLN A 518 1.06 13.48 -4.19
N TYR A 519 1.09 13.66 -2.86
CA TYR A 519 0.11 13.03 -1.96
C TYR A 519 -1.31 13.56 -2.21
N ALA A 520 -1.51 14.87 -2.32
CA ALA A 520 -2.82 15.45 -2.58
C ALA A 520 -3.42 14.97 -3.91
N LEU A 521 -2.64 14.93 -4.99
CA LEU A 521 -3.07 14.41 -6.29
C LEU A 521 -3.39 12.92 -6.22
N MET A 522 -2.56 12.12 -5.52
CA MET A 522 -2.81 10.69 -5.35
C MET A 522 -4.09 10.42 -4.56
N THR A 523 -4.32 11.14 -3.45
CA THR A 523 -5.53 11.02 -2.65
C THR A 523 -6.77 11.46 -3.43
N ALA A 524 -6.70 12.55 -4.19
CA ALA A 524 -7.79 12.93 -5.11
C ALA A 524 -8.06 11.82 -6.15
N GLY A 525 -7.00 11.22 -6.69
CA GLY A 525 -7.08 10.07 -7.57
C GLY A 525 -7.79 8.87 -6.93
N GLU A 526 -7.43 8.53 -5.69
CA GLU A 526 -8.04 7.45 -4.91
C GLU A 526 -9.53 7.68 -4.66
N VAL A 527 -9.92 8.89 -4.23
CA VAL A 527 -11.31 9.25 -3.97
C VAL A 527 -12.16 9.11 -5.24
N MET A 528 -11.61 9.48 -6.40
CA MET A 528 -12.32 9.38 -7.68
C MET A 528 -12.27 7.99 -8.32
N PHE A 529 -11.29 7.15 -7.96
CA PHE A 529 -11.11 5.82 -8.52
C PHE A 529 -11.72 4.72 -7.65
N SER A 530 -11.34 4.65 -6.38
CA SER A 530 -11.66 3.52 -5.52
C SER A 530 -13.11 3.54 -5.05
N ILE A 531 -13.62 4.70 -4.60
CA ILE A 531 -14.99 4.79 -4.08
C ILE A 531 -16.02 4.54 -5.20
N PRO A 532 -15.96 5.23 -6.35
CA PRO A 532 -16.89 4.98 -7.45
C PRO A 532 -16.70 3.61 -8.10
N GLY A 533 -15.49 3.05 -8.08
CA GLY A 533 -15.24 1.71 -8.62
C GLY A 533 -15.93 0.61 -7.81
N ILE A 534 -15.86 0.68 -6.48
CA ILE A 534 -16.57 -0.24 -5.60
C ILE A 534 -18.09 -0.05 -5.74
N GLU A 535 -18.58 1.19 -5.71
CA GLU A 535 -20.00 1.51 -5.91
C GLU A 535 -20.54 0.97 -7.24
N PHE A 536 -19.81 1.23 -8.34
CA PHE A 536 -20.13 0.71 -9.67
C PHE A 536 -20.19 -0.82 -9.66
N SER A 537 -19.16 -1.48 -9.13
CA SER A 537 -19.10 -2.94 -9.13
C SER A 537 -20.27 -3.55 -8.36
N TYR A 538 -20.67 -2.99 -7.23
CA TYR A 538 -21.84 -3.44 -6.48
C TYR A 538 -23.17 -3.15 -7.19
N SER A 539 -23.28 -2.03 -7.90
CA SER A 539 -24.48 -1.69 -8.68
C SER A 539 -24.69 -2.62 -9.88
N GLN A 540 -23.62 -3.27 -10.37
CA GLN A 540 -23.65 -4.18 -11.52
C GLN A 540 -23.60 -5.65 -11.10
N ALA A 541 -23.65 -5.93 -9.78
CA ALA A 541 -23.57 -7.28 -9.22
C ALA A 541 -24.95 -7.81 -8.82
N PRO A 542 -25.26 -9.08 -9.15
CA PRO A 542 -26.30 -9.84 -8.47
C PRO A 542 -26.06 -9.89 -6.96
N ALA A 543 -27.13 -9.91 -6.15
CA ALA A 543 -27.05 -9.86 -4.69
C ALA A 543 -26.16 -10.99 -4.11
N ASN A 544 -26.26 -12.20 -4.66
CA ASN A 544 -25.50 -13.39 -4.27
C ASN A 544 -24.04 -13.42 -4.78
N MET A 545 -23.62 -12.51 -5.66
CA MET A 545 -22.27 -12.49 -6.26
C MET A 545 -21.44 -11.25 -5.88
N LYS A 546 -21.94 -10.40 -4.99
CA LYS A 546 -21.21 -9.20 -4.50
C LYS A 546 -19.87 -9.54 -3.85
N SER A 547 -19.80 -10.64 -3.11
CA SER A 547 -18.56 -11.14 -2.48
C SER A 547 -17.51 -11.55 -3.52
N LEU A 548 -17.94 -12.17 -4.62
CA LEU A 548 -17.07 -12.58 -5.72
C LEU A 548 -16.46 -11.36 -6.44
N LEU A 549 -17.26 -10.33 -6.72
CA LEU A 549 -16.72 -9.08 -7.29
C LEU A 549 -15.80 -8.35 -6.33
N GLN A 550 -16.10 -8.34 -5.03
CA GLN A 550 -15.19 -7.78 -4.03
C GLN A 550 -13.83 -8.51 -4.02
N ALA A 551 -13.84 -9.85 -4.13
CA ALA A 551 -12.61 -10.63 -4.26
C ALA A 551 -11.85 -10.29 -5.56
N GLY A 552 -12.57 -10.15 -6.68
CA GLY A 552 -12.01 -9.69 -7.94
C GLY A 552 -11.38 -8.29 -7.85
N TRP A 553 -12.00 -7.37 -7.11
CA TRP A 553 -11.45 -6.04 -6.86
C TRP A 553 -10.15 -6.10 -6.06
N LEU A 554 -10.11 -6.85 -4.95
CA LEU A 554 -8.89 -7.02 -4.15
C LEU A 554 -7.76 -7.67 -4.98
N LEU A 555 -8.10 -8.58 -5.89
CA LEU A 555 -7.13 -9.18 -6.80
C LEU A 555 -6.48 -8.15 -7.72
N THR A 556 -7.20 -7.08 -8.12
CA THR A 556 -6.58 -5.97 -8.87
C THR A 556 -5.47 -5.28 -8.08
N VAL A 557 -5.65 -5.12 -6.75
CA VAL A 557 -4.64 -4.57 -5.86
C VAL A 557 -3.43 -5.50 -5.76
N ALA A 558 -3.68 -6.82 -5.65
CA ALA A 558 -2.62 -7.82 -5.61
C ALA A 558 -1.75 -7.77 -6.88
N PHE A 559 -2.38 -7.79 -8.06
CA PHE A 559 -1.66 -7.68 -9.33
C PHE A 559 -0.96 -6.33 -9.50
N GLY A 560 -1.52 -5.23 -8.99
CA GLY A 560 -0.84 -3.94 -9.00
C GLY A 560 0.50 -3.98 -8.27
N ASN A 561 0.53 -4.63 -7.10
CA ASN A 561 1.78 -4.85 -6.36
C ASN A 561 2.75 -5.79 -7.08
N VAL A 562 2.25 -6.80 -7.81
CA VAL A 562 3.12 -7.66 -8.65
C VAL A 562 3.79 -6.86 -9.77
N ILE A 563 3.08 -5.93 -10.41
CA ILE A 563 3.67 -5.05 -11.44
C ILE A 563 4.85 -4.26 -10.86
N VAL A 564 4.69 -3.69 -9.65
CA VAL A 564 5.78 -2.95 -9.00
C VAL A 564 6.97 -3.85 -8.71
N LEU A 565 6.73 -5.07 -8.21
CA LEU A 565 7.79 -6.05 -7.98
C LEU A 565 8.58 -6.37 -9.24
N ILE A 566 7.91 -6.61 -10.37
CA ILE A 566 8.56 -6.92 -11.66
C ILE A 566 9.40 -5.75 -12.14
N VAL A 567 8.87 -4.52 -12.04
CA VAL A 567 9.59 -3.31 -12.48
C VAL A 567 10.79 -3.03 -11.57
N ALA A 568 10.63 -3.13 -10.26
CA ALA A 568 11.69 -2.80 -9.29
C ALA A 568 12.92 -3.72 -9.39
N GLU A 569 12.73 -5.01 -9.69
CA GLU A 569 13.83 -5.97 -9.88
C GLU A 569 14.30 -6.07 -11.34
N GLY A 570 13.38 -5.94 -12.31
CA GLY A 570 13.65 -6.22 -13.72
C GLY A 570 14.12 -5.03 -14.54
N ALA A 571 13.79 -3.80 -14.15
CA ALA A 571 14.02 -2.63 -15.01
C ALA A 571 15.42 -2.01 -14.85
N GLY A 572 16.04 -2.15 -13.66
CA GLY A 572 17.36 -1.54 -13.37
C GLY A 572 17.39 -0.02 -13.56
N LEU A 573 16.23 0.63 -13.47
CA LEU A 573 16.05 2.06 -13.72
C LEU A 573 16.32 2.88 -12.45
N ASP A 574 16.79 4.10 -12.64
CA ASP A 574 16.79 5.11 -11.59
C ASP A 574 15.36 5.42 -11.13
N GLN A 575 15.19 5.80 -9.86
CA GLN A 575 13.88 6.02 -9.26
C GLN A 575 13.02 7.07 -10.01
N TRP A 576 13.63 8.14 -10.54
CA TRP A 576 12.89 9.16 -11.30
C TRP A 576 12.39 8.65 -12.66
N MET A 577 13.16 7.76 -13.31
CA MET A 577 12.74 7.12 -14.57
C MET A 577 11.63 6.11 -14.30
N GLU A 578 11.72 5.38 -13.18
CA GLU A 578 10.66 4.47 -12.71
C GLU A 578 9.34 5.24 -12.51
N PHE A 579 9.38 6.42 -11.88
CA PHE A 579 8.18 7.25 -11.72
C PHE A 579 7.58 7.71 -13.05
N LEU A 580 8.40 8.13 -14.01
CA LEU A 580 7.93 8.50 -15.36
C LEU A 580 7.35 7.31 -16.12
N LEU A 581 7.97 6.13 -16.01
CA LEU A 581 7.48 4.90 -16.60
C LEU A 581 6.08 4.57 -16.06
N PHE A 582 5.90 4.61 -14.74
CA PHE A 582 4.60 4.37 -14.11
C PHE A 582 3.55 5.40 -14.53
N ALA A 583 3.90 6.68 -14.59
CA ALA A 583 3.00 7.72 -15.07
C ALA A 583 2.57 7.48 -16.53
N GLY A 584 3.52 7.17 -17.42
CA GLY A 584 3.26 6.88 -18.82
C GLY A 584 2.40 5.63 -19.03
N LEU A 585 2.69 4.55 -18.31
CA LEU A 585 1.89 3.33 -18.34
C LEU A 585 0.46 3.59 -17.86
N LEU A 586 0.28 4.36 -16.78
CA LEU A 586 -1.05 4.68 -16.28
C LEU A 586 -1.85 5.55 -17.27
N VAL A 587 -1.22 6.49 -17.98
CA VAL A 587 -1.89 7.25 -19.05
C VAL A 587 -2.36 6.33 -20.18
N ALA A 588 -1.50 5.40 -20.63
CA ALA A 588 -1.88 4.42 -21.64
C ALA A 588 -3.05 3.53 -21.18
N VAL A 589 -3.00 3.05 -19.94
CA VAL A 589 -4.07 2.27 -19.31
C VAL A 589 -5.35 3.09 -19.15
N CYS A 590 -5.26 4.38 -18.82
CA CYS A 590 -6.41 5.26 -18.72
C CYS A 590 -7.12 5.41 -20.08
N ILE A 591 -6.37 5.47 -21.19
CA ILE A 591 -6.94 5.49 -22.54
C ILE A 591 -7.67 4.18 -22.82
N ILE A 592 -7.02 3.04 -22.57
CA ILE A 592 -7.62 1.71 -22.77
C ILE A 592 -8.90 1.57 -21.94
N PHE A 593 -8.85 1.89 -20.65
CA PHE A 593 -10.01 1.84 -19.78
C PHE A 593 -11.14 2.78 -20.24
N SER A 594 -10.81 3.98 -20.71
CA SER A 594 -11.81 4.92 -21.23
C SER A 594 -12.52 4.37 -22.47
N ILE A 595 -11.79 3.67 -23.35
CA ILE A 595 -12.36 2.96 -24.50
C ILE A 595 -13.27 1.82 -24.02
N MET A 596 -12.80 0.99 -23.09
CA MET A 596 -13.59 -0.12 -22.54
C MET A 596 -14.86 0.38 -21.84
N ALA A 597 -14.75 1.47 -21.08
CA ALA A 597 -15.86 2.11 -20.39
C ALA A 597 -16.89 2.72 -21.35
N TYR A 598 -16.44 3.27 -22.50
CA TYR A 598 -17.33 3.78 -23.53
C TYR A 598 -18.19 2.68 -24.16
N PHE A 599 -17.63 1.49 -24.35
CA PHE A 599 -18.35 0.33 -24.88
C PHE A 599 -19.07 -0.51 -23.80
N TYR A 600 -18.97 -0.12 -22.53
CA TYR A 600 -19.61 -0.84 -21.44
C TYR A 600 -21.13 -0.64 -21.46
N THR A 601 -21.86 -1.74 -21.35
CA THR A 601 -23.33 -1.74 -21.26
C THR A 601 -23.74 -2.04 -19.83
N TYR A 602 -24.42 -1.08 -19.21
CA TYR A 602 -24.94 -1.23 -17.85
C TYR A 602 -26.06 -2.27 -17.83
N VAL A 603 -26.03 -3.14 -16.83
CA VAL A 603 -27.05 -4.16 -16.57
C VAL A 603 -27.62 -3.91 -15.18
N ASP A 604 -28.94 -3.83 -15.07
CA ASP A 604 -29.64 -3.68 -13.79
C ASP A 604 -29.93 -5.07 -13.20
N PRO A 605 -29.35 -5.45 -12.04
CA PRO A 605 -29.66 -6.71 -11.37
C PRO A 605 -31.15 -6.87 -11.05
N GLY A 606 -31.87 -5.77 -10.78
CA GLY A 606 -33.29 -5.83 -10.43
C GLY A 606 -34.19 -6.30 -11.58
N GLU A 607 -33.76 -6.18 -12.83
CA GLU A 607 -34.48 -6.77 -13.97
C GLU A 607 -34.33 -8.30 -13.99
N LEU A 608 -33.19 -8.83 -13.54
CA LEU A 608 -32.96 -10.26 -13.46
C LEU A 608 -33.80 -10.90 -12.34
N ASP A 609 -33.91 -10.22 -11.19
CA ASP A 609 -34.76 -10.67 -10.08
C ASP A 609 -36.24 -10.73 -10.48
N LYS A 610 -36.70 -9.80 -11.34
CA LYS A 610 -38.05 -9.84 -11.91
C LYS A 610 -38.25 -10.98 -12.92
N LEU A 611 -37.23 -11.32 -13.70
CA LEU A 611 -37.28 -12.40 -14.69
C LEU A 611 -37.24 -13.80 -14.04
N PHE A 612 -36.54 -13.92 -12.91
CA PHE A 612 -36.36 -15.17 -12.17
C PHE A 612 -36.64 -14.96 -10.68
N PRO A 613 -37.90 -14.76 -10.28
CA PRO A 613 -38.27 -14.56 -8.89
C PRO A 613 -37.87 -15.78 -8.05
N ASP A 614 -37.29 -15.52 -6.87
CA ASP A 614 -36.92 -16.58 -5.94
C ASP A 614 -38.17 -17.23 -5.35
N LYS A 615 -38.28 -18.56 -5.43
CA LYS A 615 -39.45 -19.28 -4.93
C LYS A 615 -39.58 -19.24 -3.40
N THR A 616 -38.53 -18.85 -2.69
CA THR A 616 -38.48 -18.79 -1.22
C THR A 616 -39.09 -17.53 -0.61
N VAL A 617 -39.32 -16.47 -1.40
CA VAL A 617 -39.89 -15.20 -0.89
C VAL A 617 -41.42 -15.16 -1.04
N ASN A 618 -41.99 -15.99 -1.92
CA ASN A 618 -43.41 -15.94 -2.23
C ASN A 618 -44.31 -16.76 -1.30
N GLU A 619 -43.76 -17.65 -0.45
CA GLU A 619 -44.59 -18.30 0.58
C GLU A 619 -45.04 -17.27 1.64
N ASP A 620 -44.18 -16.31 2.00
CA ASP A 620 -44.55 -15.24 2.94
C ASP A 620 -45.46 -14.18 2.31
N GLU A 621 -45.32 -13.85 1.01
CA GLU A 621 -46.24 -12.92 0.32
C GLU A 621 -47.62 -13.52 0.04
N ASP A 622 -47.71 -14.83 -0.24
CA ASP A 622 -49.00 -15.51 -0.43
C ASP A 622 -49.72 -15.75 0.91
N ASP A 623 -48.99 -15.92 2.02
CA ASP A 623 -49.56 -15.96 3.37
C ASP A 623 -49.98 -14.56 3.87
N LEU A 624 -49.23 -13.49 3.56
CA LEU A 624 -49.63 -12.09 3.83
C LEU A 624 -50.85 -11.66 2.99
N LYS A 625 -51.00 -12.16 1.76
CA LYS A 625 -52.20 -11.92 0.95
C LYS A 625 -53.40 -12.72 1.44
N LYS A 626 -53.20 -13.91 2.02
CA LYS A 626 -54.26 -14.69 2.69
C LYS A 626 -54.76 -14.01 3.97
N ASP A 627 -53.86 -13.53 4.82
CA ASP A 627 -54.26 -12.83 6.05
C ASP A 627 -54.99 -11.51 5.75
N GLN A 628 -54.56 -10.76 4.71
CA GLN A 628 -55.28 -9.57 4.28
C GLN A 628 -56.65 -9.87 3.64
N THR A 629 -56.82 -11.00 2.96
CA THR A 629 -58.14 -11.38 2.41
C THR A 629 -59.09 -11.89 3.49
N ASP A 630 -58.60 -12.57 4.53
CA ASP A 630 -59.43 -13.00 5.66
C ASP A 630 -59.83 -11.82 6.58
N ASP A 631 -58.95 -10.85 6.83
CA ASP A 631 -59.29 -9.63 7.59
C ASP A 631 -60.31 -8.75 6.85
N THR A 632 -60.20 -8.65 5.52
CA THR A 632 -61.17 -7.91 4.69
C THR A 632 -62.53 -8.63 4.62
N MET A 633 -62.54 -9.96 4.75
CA MET A 633 -63.77 -10.77 4.82
C MET A 633 -64.45 -10.68 6.20
N TYR A 634 -63.67 -10.60 7.29
CA TYR A 634 -64.18 -10.36 8.65
C TYR A 634 -64.75 -8.95 8.84
N LEU A 635 -64.10 -7.91 8.31
CA LEU A 635 -64.59 -6.52 8.39
C LEU A 635 -65.90 -6.32 7.60
N ASN A 636 -66.04 -6.95 6.42
CA ASN A 636 -67.28 -6.91 5.63
C ASN A 636 -68.43 -7.73 6.25
N SER A 637 -68.12 -8.73 7.08
CA SER A 637 -69.10 -9.50 7.86
C SER A 637 -69.68 -8.66 9.02
N ILE A 638 -68.82 -7.89 9.69
CA ILE A 638 -69.23 -7.00 10.79
C ILE A 638 -70.09 -5.83 10.27
N GLU A 639 -69.74 -5.21 9.13
CA GLU A 639 -70.55 -4.14 8.52
C GLU A 639 -71.95 -4.60 8.07
N LYS A 640 -72.12 -5.87 7.67
CA LYS A 640 -73.43 -6.42 7.34
C LYS A 640 -74.29 -6.78 8.55
N SER A 641 -73.68 -7.04 9.71
CA SER A 641 -74.42 -7.35 10.96
C SER A 641 -74.90 -6.10 11.72
N THR A 642 -74.37 -4.92 11.38
CA THR A 642 -74.68 -3.66 12.08
C THR A 642 -75.74 -2.81 11.36
N ASN A 643 -76.23 -3.27 10.21
CA ASN A 643 -77.24 -2.60 9.37
C ASN A 643 -78.53 -3.42 9.21
N MET A 644 -78.93 -4.17 10.23
CA MET A 644 -80.27 -4.79 10.30
C MET A 644 -80.98 -4.46 11.61
#